data_AF-A0A9P8Q023-F1
#
_entry.id   AF-A0A9P8Q023-F1
#
_cell.length_a   1.000
_cell.length_b   1.000
_cell.length_c   1.000
_cell.angle_alpha   90.00
_cell.angle_beta   90.00
_cell.angle_gamma   90.00
#
_symmetry.space_group_name_H-M   'P 1'
#
loop_
_entity.id
_entity.type
_entity.pdbx_description
1 polymer ?
#
loop_
_entity_poly.entity_id
_entity_poly.type
_entity_poly.pdbx_seq_one_letter_code
_entity_poly.pdbx_strand_id
1 'polypeptide(L)'
;MSDKTIDELVLDWLKVDPDPTTRKEIIDLQLNGDNEELEKRLRHRITFGTAGLRSKMEAGFNRLNQVTIMQASQGLASYVISQPNRPNVQPTVVVGHDHRLNSKTFAEVTVAAFLLKGFKVYYLSSFVNGNFVPTPLVPYSVDYFKAEVGVMITASHNPAQDNGYKVYWGNGCQIIPPHDAGIALEIVSNSKPVPDAYDTDKVFESHADNLKYVKEEAMTAYILHLNSKIVNHSITDLDFVYTPVHGVGLEVLEKAVRLIGVQSLDSVEEQSVPDPYFSTVSFPNPEEKGALDLAINKAESLGVDLVIANDPDADRFSAAVKHNGHWRQLTGNEIGFLFADYIFKNYQGSYKDLYFVNSTVSSQMIATMAKMLKFNYCDTLTGFKWIGNKTIELEAKGYSVPFGFEEAIGFMFEGIHDKDGISAALVFLQMAQSWKDQGVDAIDVLNQGFVKYGYFKEYNSYYIVPNLSLTNEIFKYIRSLAISKTVPYPEKLGGFKIEYWRDLTTGYQSNTSDNVPDLPIDKSSQMITVILSTGVDAEQVRFTMRGSGTEPKLKIYVEAKASGEDRASKLASDVWGLIRDEWIKPDEYAYPFPLLLHAQEACLIPMVYIDAHCHISPTIEPYQEDGVILQSLISKYNAAEYNPDVKFLLMSSNHIDYKYVDAISNECDNVIASFGLHPWYTHLYKLDDSLDKIEHYKSVFKVDSIDEKLLSVLPEPMSFKTHFENIKVLIQKRLDNGEKACIGEIGLDKLFRIPTTGYFGFSADEEAKLTNYKTNMDHQKFIFIEQVKLAASLELPISVHNVKAGGVLFEVLKKELSLFPDLKLNVCLHSYTGSLDTLKLFFSTFNKNKQSKVNIYCSLSQVINGGKPIEDIIKAVPEDFILTETDISMPIKSDHRFKPLPLIQQITGSINEINGSPIDFESNFNRFLN
;
A
#
# COMPACT_ATOMS: atom_id res chain seq x y z
N MET A 1 -30.01 -22.48 3.62
CA MET A 1 -29.18 -22.59 4.85
C MET A 1 -29.70 -21.68 5.96
N SER A 2 -30.34 -20.55 5.65
CA SER A 2 -30.82 -19.51 6.60
C SER A 2 -31.48 -20.03 7.88
N ASP A 3 -32.26 -21.11 7.80
CA ASP A 3 -33.10 -21.56 8.93
C ASP A 3 -32.42 -22.60 9.83
N LYS A 4 -31.20 -23.05 9.47
CA LYS A 4 -30.44 -24.04 10.27
C LYS A 4 -29.78 -23.41 11.47
N THR A 5 -29.66 -24.13 12.58
CA THR A 5 -28.83 -23.70 13.72
C THR A 5 -27.34 -23.74 13.38
N ILE A 6 -26.49 -23.10 14.17
CA ILE A 6 -25.05 -23.14 13.94
C ILE A 6 -24.49 -24.57 14.10
N ASP A 7 -24.98 -25.34 15.08
CA ASP A 7 -24.58 -26.73 15.29
C ASP A 7 -24.95 -27.62 14.10
N GLU A 8 -26.12 -27.40 13.48
CA GLU A 8 -26.51 -28.11 12.26
C GLU A 8 -25.56 -27.79 11.09
N LEU A 9 -25.12 -26.54 10.97
CA LEU A 9 -24.13 -26.16 9.95
C LEU A 9 -22.76 -26.76 10.21
N VAL A 10 -22.31 -26.79 11.46
CA VAL A 10 -21.05 -27.45 11.84
C VAL A 10 -21.10 -28.93 11.45
N LEU A 11 -22.19 -29.63 11.80
CA LEU A 11 -22.38 -31.02 11.43
C LEU A 11 -22.41 -31.22 9.91
N ASP A 12 -23.02 -30.30 9.17
CA ASP A 12 -23.04 -30.38 7.70
C ASP A 12 -21.66 -30.17 7.08
N TRP A 13 -20.86 -29.24 7.60
CA TRP A 13 -19.47 -29.04 7.20
C TRP A 13 -18.63 -30.30 7.48
N LEU A 14 -18.68 -30.80 8.72
CA LEU A 14 -17.93 -31.99 9.14
C LEU A 14 -18.36 -33.29 8.44
N LYS A 15 -19.48 -33.31 7.71
CA LYS A 15 -19.85 -34.45 6.86
C LYS A 15 -19.14 -34.44 5.51
N VAL A 16 -18.79 -33.25 4.98
CA VAL A 16 -18.32 -33.09 3.60
C VAL A 16 -16.85 -32.71 3.50
N ASP A 17 -16.27 -32.17 4.56
CA ASP A 17 -14.87 -31.72 4.60
C ASP A 17 -13.90 -32.90 4.75
N PRO A 18 -13.03 -33.17 3.75
CA PRO A 18 -12.08 -34.27 3.81
C PRO A 18 -10.84 -33.95 4.64
N ASP A 19 -10.51 -32.67 4.84
CA ASP A 19 -9.20 -32.26 5.33
C ASP A 19 -9.18 -32.18 6.87
N PRO A 20 -8.36 -32.99 7.56
CA PRO A 20 -8.26 -32.97 9.02
C PRO A 20 -7.95 -31.59 9.61
N THR A 21 -7.22 -30.74 8.88
CA THR A 21 -6.81 -29.41 9.32
C THR A 21 -8.00 -28.46 9.38
N THR A 22 -8.76 -28.34 8.28
CA THR A 22 -9.94 -27.47 8.22
C THR A 22 -11.11 -28.01 9.06
N ARG A 23 -11.20 -29.34 9.21
CA ARG A 23 -12.13 -29.94 10.18
C ARG A 23 -11.81 -29.50 11.60
N LYS A 24 -10.52 -29.53 11.97
CA LYS A 24 -10.05 -29.10 13.28
C LYS A 24 -10.36 -27.63 13.53
N GLU A 25 -10.17 -26.75 12.54
CA GLU A 25 -10.52 -25.32 12.68
C GLU A 25 -11.98 -25.13 13.11
N ILE A 26 -12.94 -25.82 12.47
CA ILE A 26 -14.37 -25.69 12.84
C ILE A 26 -14.66 -26.31 14.20
N ILE A 27 -14.01 -27.43 14.55
CA ILE A 27 -14.16 -28.06 15.87
C ILE A 27 -13.63 -27.13 16.97
N ASP A 28 -12.45 -26.53 16.78
CA ASP A 28 -11.83 -25.63 17.76
C ASP A 28 -12.71 -24.37 17.95
N LEU A 29 -13.23 -23.77 16.88
CA LEU A 29 -14.18 -22.65 16.96
C LEU A 29 -15.46 -23.04 17.72
N GLN A 30 -15.99 -24.25 17.49
CA GLN A 30 -17.17 -24.75 18.22
C GLN A 30 -16.88 -24.96 19.71
N LEU A 31 -15.72 -25.53 20.06
CA LEU A 31 -15.32 -25.77 21.44
C LEU A 31 -15.06 -24.48 22.22
N ASN A 32 -14.54 -23.45 21.55
CA ASN A 32 -14.29 -22.14 22.13
C ASN A 32 -15.55 -21.25 22.22
N GLY A 33 -16.64 -21.64 21.57
CA GLY A 33 -17.88 -20.86 21.54
C GLY A 33 -17.86 -19.66 20.59
N ASP A 34 -16.99 -19.68 19.57
CA ASP A 34 -16.78 -18.61 18.59
C ASP A 34 -17.90 -18.56 17.53
N ASN A 35 -19.15 -18.42 17.98
CA ASN A 35 -20.34 -18.49 17.12
C ASN A 35 -20.37 -17.44 16.00
N GLU A 36 -19.76 -16.27 16.20
CA GLU A 36 -19.70 -15.21 15.18
C GLU A 36 -18.85 -15.63 13.98
N GLU A 37 -17.66 -16.19 14.22
CA GLU A 37 -16.78 -16.64 13.15
C GLU A 37 -17.34 -17.90 12.46
N LEU A 38 -17.96 -18.81 13.22
CA LEU A 38 -18.69 -19.93 12.64
C LEU A 38 -19.82 -19.45 11.72
N GLU A 39 -20.60 -18.45 12.13
CA GLU A 39 -21.68 -17.91 11.31
C GLU A 39 -21.12 -17.29 10.01
N LYS A 40 -20.05 -16.51 10.11
CA LYS A 40 -19.36 -15.90 8.95
C LYS A 40 -18.78 -16.93 7.99
N ARG A 41 -18.28 -18.07 8.48
CA ARG A 41 -17.66 -19.14 7.67
C ARG A 41 -18.68 -20.12 7.08
N LEU A 42 -19.78 -20.39 7.78
CA LEU A 42 -20.69 -21.49 7.45
C LEU A 42 -22.06 -21.06 6.90
N ARG A 43 -22.62 -19.91 7.31
CA ARG A 43 -23.99 -19.52 6.92
C ARG A 43 -24.14 -19.31 5.42
N HIS A 44 -23.20 -18.55 4.87
CA HIS A 44 -23.19 -18.14 3.48
C HIS A 44 -22.17 -18.95 2.69
N ARG A 45 -22.42 -19.11 1.40
CA ARG A 45 -21.47 -19.69 0.48
C ARG A 45 -20.60 -18.60 -0.12
N ILE A 46 -19.36 -18.95 -0.42
CA ILE A 46 -18.47 -18.14 -1.23
C ILE A 46 -19.18 -17.85 -2.57
N THR A 47 -19.17 -16.59 -2.99
CA THR A 47 -19.86 -16.16 -4.21
C THR A 47 -18.98 -16.42 -5.43
N PHE A 48 -19.53 -17.09 -6.44
CA PHE A 48 -18.90 -17.27 -7.75
C PHE A 48 -19.35 -16.15 -8.69
N GLY A 49 -18.40 -15.49 -9.37
CA GLY A 49 -18.69 -14.46 -10.36
C GLY A 49 -17.75 -14.52 -11.56
N THR A 50 -17.72 -13.45 -12.36
CA THR A 50 -16.84 -13.35 -13.54
C THR A 50 -15.34 -13.46 -13.21
N ALA A 51 -14.92 -13.12 -11.99
CA ALA A 51 -13.56 -13.30 -11.51
C ALA A 51 -13.27 -14.73 -10.99
N GLY A 52 -14.28 -15.61 -11.01
CA GLY A 52 -14.23 -16.94 -10.42
C GLY A 52 -14.45 -16.91 -8.89
N LEU A 53 -13.66 -17.70 -8.15
CA LEU A 53 -13.63 -17.67 -6.68
C LEU A 53 -12.33 -17.04 -6.17
N ARG A 54 -12.42 -16.29 -5.08
CA ARG A 54 -11.25 -15.78 -4.34
C ARG A 54 -11.64 -15.57 -2.88
N SER A 55 -10.85 -16.10 -1.97
CA SER A 55 -11.03 -15.93 -0.52
C SER A 55 -9.79 -16.42 0.23
N LYS A 56 -9.74 -16.14 1.53
CA LYS A 56 -8.77 -16.76 2.45
C LYS A 56 -8.93 -18.28 2.43
N MET A 57 -7.79 -18.96 2.55
CA MET A 57 -7.72 -20.41 2.70
C MET A 57 -8.02 -20.81 4.14
N GLU A 58 -9.30 -21.07 4.43
CA GLU A 58 -9.82 -21.38 5.76
C GLU A 58 -10.96 -22.41 5.64
N ALA A 59 -11.36 -23.01 6.76
CA ALA A 59 -12.53 -23.87 6.80
C ALA A 59 -13.86 -23.14 6.57
N GLY A 60 -14.84 -23.84 6.01
CA GLY A 60 -16.23 -23.39 5.87
C GLY A 60 -16.66 -23.09 4.43
N PHE A 61 -17.98 -22.96 4.24
CA PHE A 61 -18.60 -22.77 2.93
C PHE A 61 -18.35 -21.38 2.31
N ASN A 62 -17.98 -20.39 3.13
CA ASN A 62 -17.66 -19.02 2.72
C ASN A 62 -16.15 -18.77 2.53
N ARG A 63 -15.34 -19.83 2.48
CA ARG A 63 -13.88 -19.78 2.39
C ARG A 63 -13.39 -20.67 1.26
N LEU A 64 -12.15 -20.45 0.82
CA LEU A 64 -11.56 -21.29 -0.21
C LEU A 64 -10.89 -22.51 0.43
N ASN A 65 -11.30 -23.70 0.02
CA ASN A 65 -10.80 -24.98 0.53
C ASN A 65 -11.18 -26.10 -0.45
N GLN A 66 -10.77 -27.33 -0.16
CA GLN A 66 -11.02 -28.47 -1.07
C GLN A 66 -12.52 -28.68 -1.35
N VAL A 67 -13.40 -28.44 -0.36
CA VAL A 67 -14.85 -28.60 -0.53
C VAL A 67 -15.40 -27.60 -1.53
N THR A 68 -15.06 -26.31 -1.38
CA THR A 68 -15.58 -25.27 -2.26
C THR A 68 -14.99 -25.37 -3.67
N ILE A 69 -13.73 -25.80 -3.81
CA ILE A 69 -13.09 -26.10 -5.09
C ILE A 69 -13.76 -27.29 -5.80
N MET A 70 -14.03 -28.38 -5.09
CA MET A 70 -14.74 -29.55 -5.63
C MET A 70 -16.15 -29.18 -6.10
N GLN A 71 -16.89 -28.39 -5.31
CA GLN A 71 -18.22 -27.92 -5.69
C GLN A 71 -18.17 -26.99 -6.91
N ALA A 72 -17.19 -26.07 -6.96
CA ALA A 72 -16.96 -25.19 -8.10
C ALA A 72 -16.70 -25.97 -9.39
N SER A 73 -15.80 -26.96 -9.31
CA SER A 73 -15.40 -27.78 -10.45
C SER A 73 -16.54 -28.67 -10.96
N GLN A 74 -17.30 -29.31 -10.07
CA GLN A 74 -18.48 -30.10 -10.46
C GLN A 74 -19.58 -29.24 -11.09
N GLY A 75 -19.81 -28.05 -10.55
CA GLY A 75 -20.76 -27.09 -11.11
C GLY A 75 -20.33 -26.63 -12.50
N LEU A 76 -19.06 -26.24 -12.66
CA LEU A 76 -18.48 -25.85 -13.94
C LEU A 76 -18.58 -26.97 -14.98
N ALA A 77 -18.19 -28.21 -14.62
CA ALA A 77 -18.30 -29.36 -15.50
C ALA A 77 -19.75 -29.61 -15.96
N SER A 78 -20.72 -29.50 -15.04
CA SER A 78 -22.14 -29.69 -15.34
C SER A 78 -22.68 -28.57 -16.23
N TYR A 79 -22.24 -27.33 -16.01
CA TYR A 79 -22.57 -26.19 -16.85
C TYR A 79 -22.04 -26.33 -18.28
N VAL A 80 -20.78 -26.77 -18.44
CA VAL A 80 -20.21 -27.04 -19.76
C VAL A 80 -21.02 -28.11 -20.49
N ILE A 81 -21.32 -29.24 -19.83
CA ILE A 81 -22.11 -30.34 -20.41
C ILE A 81 -23.51 -29.87 -20.84
N SER A 82 -24.14 -28.95 -20.10
CA SER A 82 -25.49 -28.47 -20.38
C SER A 82 -25.59 -27.43 -21.50
N GLN A 83 -24.47 -26.97 -22.07
CA GLN A 83 -24.51 -25.95 -23.12
C GLN A 83 -25.17 -26.48 -24.40
N PRO A 84 -26.16 -25.75 -24.96
CA PRO A 84 -27.00 -26.26 -26.05
C PRO A 84 -26.25 -26.48 -27.37
N ASN A 85 -25.17 -25.73 -27.60
CA ASN A 85 -24.37 -25.79 -28.84
C ASN A 85 -23.06 -26.54 -28.65
N ARG A 86 -22.93 -27.32 -27.56
CA ARG A 86 -21.73 -28.08 -27.27
C ARG A 86 -21.52 -29.18 -28.33
N PRO A 87 -20.30 -29.37 -28.85
CA PRO A 87 -20.02 -30.48 -29.75
C PRO A 87 -20.29 -31.84 -29.10
N ASN A 88 -20.84 -32.80 -29.87
CA ASN A 88 -21.07 -34.17 -29.39
C ASN A 88 -19.78 -35.01 -29.39
N VAL A 89 -18.76 -34.54 -28.67
CA VAL A 89 -17.47 -35.20 -28.44
C VAL A 89 -17.18 -35.26 -26.94
N GLN A 90 -16.10 -35.92 -26.55
CA GLN A 90 -15.68 -35.93 -25.14
C GLN A 90 -15.32 -34.51 -24.67
N PRO A 91 -15.84 -34.03 -23.52
CA PRO A 91 -15.52 -32.70 -23.04
C PRO A 91 -14.08 -32.58 -22.59
N THR A 92 -13.52 -31.39 -22.76
CA THR A 92 -12.10 -31.12 -22.47
C THR A 92 -11.92 -29.94 -21.53
N VAL A 93 -10.93 -30.04 -20.65
CA VAL A 93 -10.54 -28.97 -19.74
C VAL A 93 -9.03 -28.86 -19.63
N VAL A 94 -8.52 -27.63 -19.54
CA VAL A 94 -7.15 -27.33 -19.13
C VAL A 94 -7.14 -26.95 -17.65
N VAL A 95 -6.20 -27.47 -16.86
CA VAL A 95 -6.03 -27.09 -15.45
C VAL A 95 -4.57 -26.70 -15.21
N GLY A 96 -4.34 -25.54 -14.61
CA GLY A 96 -3.03 -25.06 -14.18
C GLY A 96 -3.08 -24.44 -12.79
N HIS A 97 -1.91 -24.24 -12.18
CA HIS A 97 -1.81 -23.60 -10.88
C HIS A 97 -0.46 -22.88 -10.67
N ASP A 98 -0.46 -21.88 -9.80
CA ASP A 98 0.75 -21.20 -9.33
C ASP A 98 1.41 -21.92 -8.13
N HIS A 99 2.41 -21.31 -7.52
CA HIS A 99 3.18 -21.88 -6.42
C HIS A 99 2.62 -21.60 -5.02
N ARG A 100 1.46 -20.93 -4.88
CA ARG A 100 0.89 -20.59 -3.56
C ARG A 100 0.59 -21.83 -2.72
N LEU A 101 0.45 -21.61 -1.40
CA LEU A 101 -0.03 -22.66 -0.49
C LEU A 101 -1.35 -23.25 -1.01
N ASN A 102 -1.46 -24.57 -0.93
CA ASN A 102 -2.60 -25.38 -1.38
C ASN A 102 -2.97 -25.31 -2.88
N SER A 103 -2.30 -24.49 -3.71
CA SER A 103 -2.61 -24.37 -5.15
C SER A 103 -2.56 -25.72 -5.86
N LYS A 104 -1.51 -26.52 -5.58
CA LYS A 104 -1.37 -27.89 -6.10
C LYS A 104 -2.56 -28.77 -5.69
N THR A 105 -2.88 -28.82 -4.40
CA THR A 105 -3.98 -29.64 -3.87
C THR A 105 -5.32 -29.24 -4.51
N PHE A 106 -5.60 -27.94 -4.62
CA PHE A 106 -6.83 -27.46 -5.26
C PHE A 106 -6.88 -27.78 -6.76
N ALA A 107 -5.74 -27.73 -7.45
CA ALA A 107 -5.66 -28.16 -8.84
C ALA A 107 -5.94 -29.66 -8.99
N GLU A 108 -5.39 -30.49 -8.12
CA GLU A 108 -5.62 -31.94 -8.15
C GLU A 108 -7.08 -32.30 -7.85
N VAL A 109 -7.71 -31.63 -6.89
CA VAL A 109 -9.15 -31.73 -6.61
C VAL A 109 -9.98 -31.30 -7.82
N THR A 110 -9.56 -30.24 -8.52
CA THR A 110 -10.19 -29.77 -9.76
C THR A 110 -10.10 -30.85 -10.86
N VAL A 111 -8.90 -31.39 -11.10
CA VAL A 111 -8.66 -32.46 -12.08
C VAL A 111 -9.54 -33.68 -11.77
N ALA A 112 -9.58 -34.13 -10.50
CA ALA A 112 -10.40 -35.27 -10.08
C ALA A 112 -11.89 -35.04 -10.35
N ALA A 113 -12.41 -33.86 -10.04
CA ALA A 113 -13.82 -33.51 -10.29
C ALA A 113 -14.19 -33.60 -11.77
N PHE A 114 -13.32 -33.11 -12.67
CA PHE A 114 -13.54 -33.16 -14.11
C PHE A 114 -13.42 -34.59 -14.68
N LEU A 115 -12.43 -35.37 -14.23
CA LEU A 115 -12.28 -36.77 -14.62
C LEU A 115 -13.52 -37.60 -14.26
N LEU A 116 -14.05 -37.41 -13.04
CA LEU A 116 -15.27 -38.09 -12.57
C LEU A 116 -16.54 -37.65 -13.33
N LYS A 117 -16.50 -36.49 -14.00
CA LYS A 117 -17.56 -36.01 -14.89
C LYS A 117 -17.32 -36.42 -16.36
N GLY A 118 -16.30 -37.25 -16.63
CA GLY A 118 -16.02 -37.82 -17.95
C GLY A 118 -15.21 -36.92 -18.88
N PHE A 119 -14.60 -35.85 -18.37
CA PHE A 119 -13.77 -34.96 -19.17
C PHE A 119 -12.41 -35.59 -19.46
N LYS A 120 -11.86 -35.25 -20.63
CA LYS A 120 -10.43 -35.33 -20.88
C LYS A 120 -9.76 -34.10 -20.26
N VAL A 121 -8.80 -34.31 -19.38
CA VAL A 121 -8.11 -33.26 -18.63
C VAL A 121 -6.68 -33.10 -19.14
N TYR A 122 -6.37 -31.89 -19.60
CA TYR A 122 -5.03 -31.42 -19.90
C TYR A 122 -4.48 -30.72 -18.66
N TYR A 123 -3.75 -31.46 -17.84
CA TYR A 123 -3.16 -30.93 -16.62
C TYR A 123 -1.78 -30.33 -16.93
N LEU A 124 -1.61 -29.02 -16.70
CA LEU A 124 -0.36 -28.28 -16.89
C LEU A 124 0.62 -28.53 -15.73
N SER A 125 0.89 -29.81 -15.48
CA SER A 125 1.82 -30.29 -14.46
C SER A 125 2.78 -31.31 -15.09
N SER A 126 3.82 -31.70 -14.35
CA SER A 126 4.83 -32.68 -14.79
C SER A 126 5.12 -33.72 -13.71
N PHE A 127 5.80 -34.81 -14.10
CA PHE A 127 6.32 -35.81 -13.15
C PHE A 127 7.65 -35.40 -12.50
N VAL A 128 8.20 -34.22 -12.85
CA VAL A 128 9.50 -33.71 -12.40
C VAL A 128 9.27 -32.53 -11.44
N ASN A 129 10.26 -32.19 -10.59
CA ASN A 129 10.16 -31.06 -9.67
C ASN A 129 9.85 -29.73 -10.39
N GLY A 130 9.01 -28.88 -9.78
CA GLY A 130 8.60 -27.58 -10.34
C GLY A 130 7.26 -27.62 -11.08
N ASN A 131 6.16 -27.90 -10.36
CA ASN A 131 4.86 -28.26 -10.94
C ASN A 131 3.85 -27.11 -11.06
N PHE A 132 4.30 -25.88 -11.19
CA PHE A 132 3.45 -24.70 -11.40
C PHE A 132 3.74 -24.06 -12.76
N VAL A 133 2.82 -23.20 -13.20
CA VAL A 133 2.86 -22.51 -14.50
C VAL A 133 2.42 -21.06 -14.36
N PRO A 134 2.91 -20.14 -15.21
CA PRO A 134 2.39 -18.78 -15.24
C PRO A 134 0.94 -18.77 -15.74
N THR A 135 0.14 -17.85 -15.21
CA THR A 135 -1.27 -17.66 -15.59
C THR A 135 -1.48 -17.60 -17.12
N PRO A 136 -0.70 -16.85 -17.94
CA PRO A 136 -0.91 -16.80 -19.39
C PRO A 136 -0.82 -18.16 -20.11
N LEU A 137 -0.18 -19.17 -19.52
CA LEU A 137 -0.10 -20.50 -20.14
C LEU A 137 -1.45 -21.22 -20.19
N VAL A 138 -2.35 -20.95 -19.24
CA VAL A 138 -3.69 -21.57 -19.20
C VAL A 138 -4.57 -21.14 -20.38
N PRO A 139 -4.87 -19.84 -20.59
CA PRO A 139 -5.67 -19.40 -21.73
C PRO A 139 -5.01 -19.78 -23.07
N TYR A 140 -3.68 -19.66 -23.18
CA TYR A 140 -2.95 -20.12 -24.36
C TYR A 140 -3.19 -21.62 -24.64
N SER A 141 -3.13 -22.45 -23.61
CA SER A 141 -3.34 -23.91 -23.72
C SER A 141 -4.79 -24.26 -24.06
N VAL A 142 -5.77 -23.47 -23.61
CA VAL A 142 -7.17 -23.65 -24.00
C VAL A 142 -7.30 -23.50 -25.51
N ASP A 143 -6.71 -22.46 -26.09
CA ASP A 143 -6.73 -22.25 -27.54
C ASP A 143 -5.90 -23.28 -28.31
N TYR A 144 -4.73 -23.67 -27.78
CA TYR A 144 -3.85 -24.65 -28.42
C TYR A 144 -4.49 -26.04 -28.48
N PHE A 145 -5.04 -26.54 -27.37
CA PHE A 145 -5.69 -27.84 -27.29
C PHE A 145 -7.17 -27.84 -27.75
N LYS A 146 -7.71 -26.67 -28.09
CA LYS A 146 -9.14 -26.46 -28.39
C LYS A 146 -10.03 -26.99 -27.25
N ALA A 147 -9.61 -26.68 -26.02
CA ALA A 147 -10.34 -27.11 -24.83
C ALA A 147 -11.64 -26.31 -24.67
N GLU A 148 -12.68 -26.91 -24.11
CA GLU A 148 -13.96 -26.23 -23.91
C GLU A 148 -13.92 -25.23 -22.74
N VAL A 149 -13.01 -25.43 -21.78
CA VAL A 149 -12.85 -24.59 -20.60
C VAL A 149 -11.43 -24.71 -20.03
N GLY A 150 -10.97 -23.69 -19.33
CA GLY A 150 -9.71 -23.69 -18.58
C GLY A 150 -9.90 -23.23 -17.14
N VAL A 151 -9.09 -23.76 -16.22
CA VAL A 151 -9.06 -23.37 -14.81
C VAL A 151 -7.62 -23.04 -14.40
N MET A 152 -7.43 -21.86 -13.83
CA MET A 152 -6.17 -21.47 -13.20
C MET A 152 -6.38 -21.30 -11.69
N ILE A 153 -5.67 -22.07 -10.88
CA ILE A 153 -5.65 -21.91 -9.43
C ILE A 153 -4.57 -20.90 -9.05
N THR A 154 -5.00 -19.70 -8.65
CA THR A 154 -4.12 -18.60 -8.26
C THR A 154 -4.90 -17.45 -7.63
N ALA A 155 -4.24 -16.70 -6.76
CA ALA A 155 -4.70 -15.41 -6.24
C ALA A 155 -3.97 -14.20 -6.88
N SER A 156 -3.13 -14.42 -7.91
CA SER A 156 -2.24 -13.40 -8.50
C SER A 156 -1.35 -12.72 -7.46
N HIS A 157 -1.53 -11.43 -7.19
CA HIS A 157 -0.74 -10.62 -6.25
C HIS A 157 -1.39 -10.46 -4.86
N ASN A 158 -2.50 -11.17 -4.58
CA ASN A 158 -3.13 -11.12 -3.26
C ASN A 158 -2.20 -11.63 -2.14
N PRO A 159 -2.48 -11.34 -0.86
CA PRO A 159 -1.69 -11.85 0.27
C PRO A 159 -1.53 -13.39 0.27
N ALA A 160 -0.51 -13.90 0.95
CA ALA A 160 -0.14 -15.33 0.97
C ALA A 160 -1.27 -16.26 1.47
N GLN A 161 -2.12 -15.79 2.37
CA GLN A 161 -3.26 -16.53 2.92
C GLN A 161 -4.43 -16.68 1.94
N ASP A 162 -4.44 -15.94 0.83
CA ASP A 162 -5.48 -16.01 -0.19
C ASP A 162 -5.08 -16.95 -1.32
N ASN A 163 -6.09 -17.60 -1.88
CA ASN A 163 -5.97 -18.34 -3.14
C ASN A 163 -7.23 -18.09 -4.00
N GLY A 164 -7.28 -18.63 -5.22
CA GLY A 164 -8.39 -18.40 -6.12
C GLY A 164 -8.58 -19.48 -7.18
N TYR A 165 -9.71 -19.39 -7.87
CA TYR A 165 -10.15 -20.29 -8.94
C TYR A 165 -10.61 -19.43 -10.11
N LYS A 166 -9.73 -19.16 -11.08
CA LYS A 166 -10.02 -18.38 -12.30
C LYS A 166 -10.55 -19.33 -13.40
N VAL A 167 -11.56 -18.90 -14.16
CA VAL A 167 -12.16 -19.70 -15.25
C VAL A 167 -12.02 -18.99 -16.59
N TYR A 168 -11.53 -19.75 -17.57
CA TYR A 168 -11.42 -19.38 -18.97
C TYR A 168 -12.41 -20.19 -19.80
N TRP A 169 -13.14 -19.56 -20.69
CA TRP A 169 -14.03 -20.27 -21.62
C TRP A 169 -13.25 -20.81 -22.82
N GLY A 170 -13.90 -21.60 -23.69
CA GLY A 170 -13.25 -22.23 -24.84
C GLY A 170 -12.72 -21.29 -25.93
N ASN A 171 -12.82 -19.97 -25.72
CA ASN A 171 -12.20 -18.93 -26.52
C ASN A 171 -10.90 -18.38 -25.89
N GLY A 172 -10.33 -19.07 -24.90
CA GLY A 172 -9.09 -18.65 -24.24
C GLY A 172 -9.24 -17.38 -23.38
N CYS A 173 -10.45 -16.88 -23.14
CA CYS A 173 -10.66 -15.65 -22.38
C CYS A 173 -11.46 -15.91 -21.10
N GLN A 174 -11.27 -15.08 -20.07
CA GLN A 174 -12.03 -15.17 -18.83
C GLN A 174 -13.53 -14.93 -19.08
N ILE A 175 -14.36 -15.68 -18.36
CA ILE A 175 -15.82 -15.65 -18.51
C ILE A 175 -16.45 -14.28 -18.22
N ILE A 176 -17.49 -13.95 -18.99
CA ILE A 176 -18.40 -12.81 -18.78
C ILE A 176 -19.86 -13.32 -18.72
N PRO A 177 -20.84 -12.49 -18.32
CA PRO A 177 -22.25 -12.89 -18.38
C PRO A 177 -22.66 -13.34 -19.78
N PRO A 178 -23.48 -14.40 -19.91
CA PRO A 178 -24.23 -15.07 -18.85
C PRO A 178 -23.52 -16.31 -18.22
N HIS A 179 -22.26 -16.59 -18.56
CA HIS A 179 -21.60 -17.83 -18.13
C HIS A 179 -21.41 -17.91 -16.61
N ASP A 180 -21.02 -16.81 -15.97
CA ASP A 180 -20.82 -16.71 -14.53
C ASP A 180 -22.07 -17.11 -13.72
N ALA A 181 -23.24 -16.55 -14.07
CA ALA A 181 -24.50 -16.85 -13.39
C ALA A 181 -24.94 -18.31 -13.62
N GLY A 182 -24.75 -18.81 -14.84
CA GLY A 182 -25.06 -20.21 -15.17
C GLY A 182 -24.19 -21.20 -14.38
N ILE A 183 -22.89 -20.93 -14.29
CA ILE A 183 -21.96 -21.74 -13.47
C ILE A 183 -22.35 -21.67 -12.00
N ALA A 184 -22.64 -20.48 -11.47
CA ALA A 184 -23.03 -20.30 -10.06
C ALA A 184 -24.28 -21.14 -9.71
N LEU A 185 -25.29 -21.18 -10.60
CA LEU A 185 -26.48 -22.02 -10.42
C LEU A 185 -26.14 -23.52 -10.41
N GLU A 186 -25.25 -23.96 -11.28
CA GLU A 186 -24.80 -25.35 -11.34
C GLU A 186 -23.95 -25.74 -10.11
N ILE A 187 -23.16 -24.83 -9.54
CA ILE A 187 -22.42 -25.06 -8.28
C ILE A 187 -23.39 -25.34 -7.13
N VAL A 188 -24.48 -24.58 -7.04
CA VAL A 188 -25.52 -24.81 -6.01
C VAL A 188 -26.20 -26.16 -6.23
N SER A 189 -26.52 -26.49 -7.48
CA SER A 189 -27.17 -27.76 -7.87
C SER A 189 -26.26 -28.98 -7.64
N ASN A 190 -24.94 -28.79 -7.73
CA ASN A 190 -23.91 -29.81 -7.51
C ASN A 190 -23.16 -29.61 -6.18
N SER A 191 -23.85 -29.11 -5.15
CA SER A 191 -23.25 -28.77 -3.85
C SER A 191 -22.81 -29.96 -3.00
N LYS A 192 -23.21 -31.19 -3.35
CA LYS A 192 -22.73 -32.41 -2.69
C LYS A 192 -21.46 -32.89 -3.42
N PRO A 193 -20.29 -32.91 -2.75
CA PRO A 193 -19.07 -33.49 -3.34
C PRO A 193 -19.28 -34.95 -3.78
N VAL A 194 -18.69 -35.36 -4.90
CA VAL A 194 -18.67 -36.78 -5.30
C VAL A 194 -17.94 -37.59 -4.22
N PRO A 195 -18.49 -38.73 -3.75
CA PRO A 195 -17.78 -39.63 -2.85
C PRO A 195 -16.43 -40.07 -3.42
N ASP A 196 -15.43 -40.27 -2.55
CA ASP A 196 -14.06 -40.71 -2.89
C ASP A 196 -13.25 -39.76 -3.80
N ALA A 197 -13.78 -38.59 -4.18
CA ALA A 197 -13.12 -37.67 -5.11
C ALA A 197 -11.89 -36.94 -4.55
N TYR A 198 -11.65 -37.04 -3.25
CA TYR A 198 -10.52 -36.43 -2.56
C TYR A 198 -9.30 -37.36 -2.47
N ASP A 199 -9.45 -38.65 -2.80
CA ASP A 199 -8.32 -39.55 -3.08
C ASP A 199 -7.92 -39.33 -4.54
N THR A 200 -7.24 -38.21 -4.79
CA THR A 200 -6.92 -37.73 -6.14
C THR A 200 -6.04 -38.72 -6.89
N ASP A 201 -5.08 -39.36 -6.23
CA ASP A 201 -4.22 -40.39 -6.81
C ASP A 201 -5.04 -41.56 -7.36
N LYS A 202 -5.97 -42.10 -6.55
CA LYS A 202 -6.85 -43.19 -6.99
C LYS A 202 -7.75 -42.79 -8.15
N VAL A 203 -8.27 -41.55 -8.15
CA VAL A 203 -9.07 -41.03 -9.26
C VAL A 203 -8.23 -40.92 -10.53
N PHE A 204 -6.99 -40.43 -10.43
CA PHE A 204 -6.07 -40.27 -11.55
C PHE A 204 -5.69 -41.63 -12.14
N GLU A 205 -5.38 -42.62 -11.30
CA GLU A 205 -5.12 -43.99 -11.73
C GLU A 205 -6.33 -44.61 -12.45
N SER A 206 -7.54 -44.44 -11.89
CA SER A 206 -8.77 -45.02 -12.45
C SER A 206 -9.22 -44.38 -13.77
N HIS A 207 -8.74 -43.16 -14.07
CA HIS A 207 -9.10 -42.39 -15.27
C HIS A 207 -7.87 -41.96 -16.09
N ALA A 208 -6.77 -42.72 -16.02
CA ALA A 208 -5.50 -42.37 -16.62
C ALA A 208 -5.58 -42.11 -18.15
N ASP A 209 -6.49 -42.78 -18.85
CA ASP A 209 -6.71 -42.57 -20.30
C ASP A 209 -7.18 -41.15 -20.63
N ASN A 210 -7.91 -40.53 -19.69
CA ASN A 210 -8.47 -39.19 -19.81
C ASN A 210 -7.58 -38.09 -19.22
N LEU A 211 -6.51 -38.44 -18.50
CA LEU A 211 -5.57 -37.48 -17.91
C LEU A 211 -4.31 -37.36 -18.77
N LYS A 212 -3.93 -36.13 -19.12
CA LYS A 212 -2.69 -35.82 -19.84
C LYS A 212 -1.91 -34.75 -19.10
N TYR A 213 -0.68 -35.07 -18.70
CA TYR A 213 0.29 -34.10 -18.19
C TYR A 213 0.96 -33.40 -19.37
N VAL A 214 0.68 -32.11 -19.55
CA VAL A 214 1.01 -31.38 -20.78
C VAL A 214 1.84 -30.11 -20.57
N LYS A 215 2.44 -29.89 -19.38
CA LYS A 215 3.25 -28.68 -19.09
C LYS A 215 4.31 -28.43 -20.18
N GLU A 216 5.14 -29.42 -20.50
CA GLU A 216 6.25 -29.24 -21.46
C GLU A 216 5.78 -29.01 -22.90
N GLU A 217 4.71 -29.70 -23.33
CA GLU A 217 4.12 -29.51 -24.66
C GLU A 217 3.55 -28.10 -24.79
N ALA A 218 2.74 -27.69 -23.82
CA ALA A 218 2.15 -26.36 -23.78
C ALA A 218 3.21 -25.25 -23.72
N MET A 219 4.24 -25.43 -22.87
CA MET A 219 5.34 -24.48 -22.74
C MET A 219 6.13 -24.35 -24.04
N THR A 220 6.43 -25.46 -24.70
CA THR A 220 7.13 -25.45 -26.00
C THR A 220 6.30 -24.73 -27.05
N ALA A 221 5.01 -25.04 -27.13
CA ALA A 221 4.11 -24.36 -28.05
C ALA A 221 4.03 -22.86 -27.77
N TYR A 222 3.94 -22.47 -26.49
CA TYR A 222 3.92 -21.07 -26.07
C TYR A 222 5.19 -20.31 -26.46
N ILE A 223 6.38 -20.88 -26.21
CA ILE A 223 7.66 -20.28 -26.64
C ILE A 223 7.73 -20.13 -28.18
N LEU A 224 7.25 -21.11 -28.94
CA LEU A 224 7.17 -21.01 -30.40
C LEU A 224 6.21 -19.91 -30.85
N HIS A 225 5.08 -19.73 -30.15
CA HIS A 225 4.16 -18.63 -30.39
C HIS A 225 4.85 -17.28 -30.17
N LEU A 226 5.53 -17.08 -29.04
CA LEU A 226 6.31 -15.87 -28.75
C LEU A 226 7.30 -15.56 -29.88
N ASN A 227 8.05 -16.57 -30.33
CA ASN A 227 9.00 -16.41 -31.43
C ASN A 227 8.33 -15.96 -32.75
N SER A 228 7.12 -16.44 -33.01
CA SER A 228 6.41 -16.16 -34.28
C SER A 228 5.63 -14.86 -34.29
N LYS A 229 5.16 -14.40 -33.12
CA LYS A 229 4.20 -13.28 -32.98
C LYS A 229 4.73 -12.07 -32.24
N ILE A 230 5.70 -12.27 -31.35
CA ILE A 230 6.17 -11.23 -30.41
C ILE A 230 7.60 -10.78 -30.75
N VAL A 231 8.43 -11.71 -31.22
CA VAL A 231 9.82 -11.41 -31.58
C VAL A 231 9.88 -10.73 -32.95
N ASN A 232 10.42 -9.50 -32.95
CA ASN A 232 10.67 -8.68 -34.13
C ASN A 232 12.17 -8.57 -34.43
N HIS A 233 13.00 -8.40 -33.40
CA HIS A 233 14.45 -8.32 -33.54
C HIS A 233 15.17 -8.84 -32.28
N SER A 234 16.46 -9.16 -32.41
CA SER A 234 17.31 -9.55 -31.28
C SER A 234 17.88 -8.33 -30.57
N ILE A 235 18.13 -8.47 -29.27
CA ILE A 235 18.90 -7.51 -28.49
C ILE A 235 20.39 -7.87 -28.54
N THR A 236 21.25 -6.87 -28.67
CA THR A 236 22.69 -7.08 -28.89
C THR A 236 23.55 -6.48 -27.78
N ASP A 237 23.07 -5.42 -27.14
CA ASP A 237 23.78 -4.68 -26.11
C ASP A 237 22.73 -4.03 -25.22
N LEU A 238 22.04 -4.82 -24.40
CA LEU A 238 21.07 -4.31 -23.42
C LEU A 238 21.14 -5.18 -22.16
N ASP A 239 21.64 -4.58 -21.10
CA ASP A 239 21.68 -5.20 -19.78
C ASP A 239 20.44 -4.78 -18.98
N PHE A 240 19.91 -5.70 -18.18
CA PHE A 240 18.74 -5.48 -17.34
C PHE A 240 18.73 -6.45 -16.16
N VAL A 241 18.14 -6.02 -15.05
CA VAL A 241 17.87 -6.88 -13.89
C VAL A 241 16.41 -7.32 -13.91
N TYR A 242 16.17 -8.57 -13.56
CA TYR A 242 14.83 -9.14 -13.46
C TYR A 242 14.48 -9.56 -12.04
N THR A 243 13.21 -9.38 -11.66
CA THR A 243 12.64 -10.08 -10.50
C THR A 243 11.27 -10.68 -10.82
N PRO A 244 11.03 -11.96 -10.50
CA PRO A 244 9.70 -12.54 -10.57
C PRO A 244 8.89 -12.28 -9.28
N VAL A 245 9.43 -11.53 -8.31
CA VAL A 245 8.84 -11.23 -6.99
C VAL A 245 8.33 -12.52 -6.31
N HIS A 246 9.25 -13.49 -6.12
CA HIS A 246 8.96 -14.84 -5.60
C HIS A 246 8.01 -15.66 -6.48
N GLY A 247 7.83 -15.29 -7.74
CA GLY A 247 6.87 -15.87 -8.67
C GLY A 247 7.38 -16.97 -9.57
N VAL A 248 6.48 -17.48 -10.40
CA VAL A 248 6.71 -18.59 -11.35
C VAL A 248 7.28 -18.13 -12.70
N GLY A 249 7.51 -16.82 -12.89
CA GLY A 249 7.88 -16.23 -14.17
C GLY A 249 9.30 -16.55 -14.65
N LEU A 250 10.26 -16.78 -13.74
CA LEU A 250 11.68 -16.90 -14.08
C LEU A 250 11.98 -17.99 -15.11
N GLU A 251 11.51 -19.22 -14.87
CA GLU A 251 11.76 -20.37 -15.75
C GLU A 251 11.31 -20.09 -17.20
N VAL A 252 10.17 -19.42 -17.34
CA VAL A 252 9.56 -19.14 -18.64
C VAL A 252 10.22 -17.94 -19.30
N LEU A 253 10.53 -16.90 -18.53
CA LEU A 253 11.22 -15.72 -19.05
C LEU A 253 12.62 -16.08 -19.55
N GLU A 254 13.38 -16.91 -18.84
CA GLU A 254 14.69 -17.40 -19.31
C GLU A 254 14.62 -18.10 -20.67
N LYS A 255 13.58 -18.91 -20.89
CA LYS A 255 13.34 -19.57 -22.20
C LYS A 255 12.93 -18.54 -23.25
N ALA A 256 12.11 -17.56 -22.89
CA ALA A 256 11.60 -16.52 -23.78
C ALA A 256 12.70 -15.55 -24.24
N VAL A 257 13.54 -15.05 -23.35
CA VAL A 257 14.57 -14.03 -23.69
C VAL A 257 15.68 -14.59 -24.58
N ARG A 258 15.88 -15.91 -24.60
CA ARG A 258 16.78 -16.57 -25.57
C ARG A 258 16.35 -16.37 -27.02
N LEU A 259 15.05 -16.20 -27.27
CA LEU A 259 14.52 -15.92 -28.61
C LEU A 259 15.01 -14.58 -29.16
N ILE A 260 15.29 -13.62 -28.25
CA ILE A 260 15.82 -12.29 -28.59
C ILE A 260 17.33 -12.19 -28.35
N GLY A 261 18.04 -13.31 -28.16
CA GLY A 261 19.51 -13.34 -28.08
C GLY A 261 20.13 -13.29 -26.68
N VAL A 262 19.33 -13.14 -25.62
CA VAL A 262 19.81 -13.12 -24.22
C VAL A 262 20.18 -14.52 -23.76
N GLN A 263 21.45 -14.72 -23.40
CA GLN A 263 21.95 -16.04 -22.98
C GLN A 263 21.71 -16.33 -21.49
N SER A 264 21.83 -15.31 -20.65
CA SER A 264 21.69 -15.39 -19.20
C SER A 264 20.98 -14.15 -18.68
N LEU A 265 20.26 -14.30 -17.56
CA LEU A 265 19.46 -13.27 -16.95
C LEU A 265 20.01 -12.93 -15.56
N ASP A 266 20.25 -11.65 -15.29
CA ASP A 266 20.58 -11.19 -13.95
C ASP A 266 19.31 -11.06 -13.12
N SER A 267 18.94 -12.12 -12.39
CA SER A 267 17.75 -12.14 -11.54
C SER A 267 18.07 -11.85 -10.07
N VAL A 268 17.15 -11.22 -9.33
CA VAL A 268 17.29 -11.00 -7.88
C VAL A 268 17.27 -12.35 -7.15
N GLU A 269 18.39 -12.76 -6.58
CA GLU A 269 18.56 -14.12 -6.01
C GLU A 269 17.52 -14.41 -4.91
N GLU A 270 17.29 -13.43 -4.04
CA GLU A 270 16.37 -13.52 -2.91
C GLU A 270 14.90 -13.63 -3.33
N GLN A 271 14.56 -13.29 -4.57
CA GLN A 271 13.20 -13.33 -5.11
C GLN A 271 13.05 -14.32 -6.29
N SER A 272 14.12 -14.99 -6.70
CA SER A 272 14.14 -15.84 -7.91
C SER A 272 13.53 -17.22 -7.70
N VAL A 273 13.54 -17.72 -6.46
CA VAL A 273 12.94 -19.01 -6.12
C VAL A 273 11.47 -18.79 -5.76
N PRO A 274 10.52 -19.54 -6.35
CA PRO A 274 9.12 -19.43 -5.98
C PRO A 274 8.89 -19.69 -4.49
N ASP A 275 8.43 -18.67 -3.76
CA ASP A 275 8.17 -18.70 -2.32
C ASP A 275 6.69 -18.35 -2.07
N PRO A 276 5.87 -19.28 -1.53
CA PRO A 276 4.45 -19.04 -1.28
C PRO A 276 4.18 -18.04 -0.15
N TYR A 277 5.20 -17.67 0.63
CA TYR A 277 5.09 -16.66 1.70
C TYR A 277 5.49 -15.25 1.27
N PHE A 278 6.08 -15.11 0.07
CA PHE A 278 6.54 -13.82 -0.47
C PHE A 278 7.49 -13.07 0.49
N SER A 279 8.44 -13.78 1.09
CA SER A 279 9.15 -13.40 2.33
C SER A 279 9.93 -12.08 2.35
N THR A 280 10.17 -11.45 1.19
CA THR A 280 10.91 -10.17 1.10
C THR A 280 10.04 -8.96 0.83
N VAL A 281 8.72 -9.13 0.65
CA VAL A 281 7.79 -8.04 0.33
C VAL A 281 6.56 -8.10 1.23
N SER A 282 6.02 -6.94 1.59
CA SER A 282 4.77 -6.86 2.37
C SER A 282 3.54 -7.26 1.55
N PHE A 283 3.58 -6.99 0.24
CA PHE A 283 2.53 -7.31 -0.71
C PHE A 283 3.16 -7.62 -2.08
N PRO A 284 2.88 -8.78 -2.69
CA PRO A 284 3.62 -9.27 -3.85
C PRO A 284 3.05 -8.70 -5.16
N ASN A 285 2.95 -7.38 -5.26
CA ASN A 285 2.59 -6.66 -6.48
C ASN A 285 3.75 -5.73 -6.86
N PRO A 286 4.33 -5.86 -8.08
CA PRO A 286 5.44 -5.02 -8.51
C PRO A 286 5.16 -3.51 -8.51
N GLU A 287 3.91 -3.05 -8.48
CA GLU A 287 3.55 -1.62 -8.35
C GLU A 287 3.72 -1.06 -6.93
N GLU A 288 3.84 -1.92 -5.92
CA GLU A 288 3.91 -1.48 -4.53
C GLU A 288 5.30 -0.95 -4.18
N LYS A 289 5.31 0.10 -3.36
CA LYS A 289 6.57 0.62 -2.80
C LYS A 289 7.32 -0.48 -2.07
N GLY A 290 8.62 -0.58 -2.32
CA GLY A 290 9.47 -1.61 -1.74
C GLY A 290 9.57 -2.91 -2.56
N ALA A 291 8.66 -3.16 -3.50
CA ALA A 291 8.65 -4.42 -4.26
C ALA A 291 9.87 -4.57 -5.20
N LEU A 292 10.36 -3.44 -5.75
CA LEU A 292 11.48 -3.41 -6.69
C LEU A 292 12.83 -3.04 -6.06
N ASP A 293 12.88 -2.72 -4.77
CA ASP A 293 14.09 -2.19 -4.12
C ASP A 293 15.29 -3.14 -4.25
N LEU A 294 15.07 -4.45 -4.06
CA LEU A 294 16.13 -5.46 -4.25
C LEU A 294 16.64 -5.51 -5.70
N ALA A 295 15.74 -5.36 -6.68
CA ALA A 295 16.09 -5.34 -8.09
C ALA A 295 16.86 -4.07 -8.47
N ILE A 296 16.43 -2.92 -7.97
CA ILE A 296 17.10 -1.64 -8.13
C ILE A 296 18.50 -1.67 -7.50
N ASN A 297 18.63 -2.19 -6.27
CA ASN A 297 19.93 -2.34 -5.60
C ASN A 297 20.87 -3.27 -6.37
N LYS A 298 20.35 -4.38 -6.91
CA LYS A 298 21.14 -5.26 -7.79
C LYS A 298 21.56 -4.54 -9.06
N ALA A 299 20.65 -3.79 -9.70
CA ALA A 299 20.95 -3.02 -10.91
C ALA A 299 22.03 -1.95 -10.66
N GLU A 300 21.96 -1.22 -9.56
CA GLU A 300 23.01 -0.29 -9.12
C GLU A 300 24.36 -0.98 -8.95
N SER A 301 24.40 -2.16 -8.30
CA SER A 301 25.63 -2.91 -8.09
C SER A 301 26.29 -3.40 -9.39
N LEU A 302 25.49 -3.61 -10.44
CA LEU A 302 25.94 -4.05 -11.77
C LEU A 302 26.19 -2.88 -12.74
N GLY A 303 25.79 -1.65 -12.36
CA GLY A 303 25.82 -0.49 -13.25
C GLY A 303 24.81 -0.57 -14.39
N VAL A 304 23.64 -1.16 -14.12
CA VAL A 304 22.56 -1.41 -15.08
C VAL A 304 21.42 -0.42 -14.85
N ASP A 305 20.88 0.15 -15.91
CA ASP A 305 19.89 1.24 -15.85
C ASP A 305 18.43 0.79 -16.06
N LEU A 306 18.20 -0.53 -16.15
CA LEU A 306 16.89 -1.12 -16.39
C LEU A 306 16.58 -2.27 -15.42
N VAL A 307 15.43 -2.18 -14.76
CA VAL A 307 14.80 -3.24 -13.98
C VAL A 307 13.48 -3.60 -14.63
N ILE A 308 13.22 -4.89 -14.80
CA ILE A 308 11.90 -5.41 -15.18
C ILE A 308 11.40 -6.42 -14.14
N ALA A 309 10.08 -6.51 -13.97
CA ALA A 309 9.49 -7.39 -12.98
C ALA A 309 8.17 -7.99 -13.45
N ASN A 310 7.88 -9.19 -12.96
CA ASN A 310 6.55 -9.80 -13.03
C ASN A 310 5.96 -9.96 -11.63
N ASP A 311 4.63 -10.02 -11.55
CA ASP A 311 3.96 -10.46 -10.34
C ASP A 311 4.04 -12.01 -10.20
N PRO A 312 3.61 -12.59 -9.06
CA PRO A 312 3.91 -13.97 -8.75
C PRO A 312 3.37 -15.02 -9.73
N ASP A 313 2.23 -14.77 -10.39
CA ASP A 313 1.67 -15.63 -11.43
C ASP A 313 2.03 -15.20 -12.86
N ALA A 314 2.89 -14.19 -12.99
CA ALA A 314 3.45 -13.65 -14.22
C ALA A 314 2.41 -13.18 -15.26
N ASP A 315 1.25 -12.71 -14.81
CA ASP A 315 0.26 -12.07 -15.68
C ASP A 315 0.49 -10.55 -15.79
N ARG A 316 1.22 -9.93 -14.86
CA ARG A 316 1.56 -8.50 -14.89
C ARG A 316 3.02 -8.22 -15.21
N PHE A 317 3.29 -6.99 -15.66
CA PHE A 317 4.63 -6.52 -16.00
C PHE A 317 4.90 -5.10 -15.47
N SER A 318 6.03 -4.91 -14.79
CA SER A 318 6.49 -3.61 -14.32
C SER A 318 7.91 -3.34 -14.80
N ALA A 319 8.26 -2.06 -14.94
CA ALA A 319 9.60 -1.63 -15.28
C ALA A 319 10.00 -0.41 -14.46
N ALA A 320 11.26 -0.38 -14.03
CA ALA A 320 11.90 0.81 -13.50
C ALA A 320 13.14 1.12 -14.34
N VAL A 321 13.37 2.41 -14.59
CA VAL A 321 14.47 2.90 -15.42
C VAL A 321 15.26 3.95 -14.66
N LYS A 322 16.57 4.02 -14.87
CA LYS A 322 17.43 5.08 -14.35
C LYS A 322 17.52 6.20 -15.39
N HIS A 323 17.06 7.39 -15.03
CA HIS A 323 17.10 8.57 -15.89
C HIS A 323 17.79 9.71 -15.15
N ASN A 324 18.82 10.30 -15.76
CA ASN A 324 19.65 11.35 -15.15
C ASN A 324 20.18 10.99 -13.74
N GLY A 325 20.53 9.72 -13.53
CA GLY A 325 21.05 9.22 -12.25
C GLY A 325 20.00 8.84 -11.21
N HIS A 326 18.71 9.01 -11.51
CA HIS A 326 17.61 8.70 -10.59
C HIS A 326 16.74 7.57 -11.11
N TRP A 327 16.42 6.61 -10.25
CA TRP A 327 15.46 5.55 -10.58
C TRP A 327 14.04 6.08 -10.59
N ARG A 328 13.28 5.67 -11.62
CA ARG A 328 11.85 5.90 -11.70
C ARG A 328 11.16 4.63 -12.14
N GLN A 329 10.23 4.16 -11.33
CA GLN A 329 9.28 3.14 -11.74
C GLN A 329 8.24 3.77 -12.67
N LEU A 330 7.99 3.11 -13.80
CA LEU A 330 6.98 3.53 -14.77
C LEU A 330 5.60 3.05 -14.31
N THR A 331 4.57 3.88 -14.49
CA THR A 331 3.18 3.47 -14.22
C THR A 331 2.66 2.53 -15.31
N GLY A 332 1.58 1.78 -15.03
CA GLY A 332 0.98 0.94 -16.05
C GLY A 332 0.43 1.71 -17.25
N ASN A 333 -0.04 2.95 -17.05
CA ASN A 333 -0.45 3.85 -18.13
C ASN A 333 0.75 4.32 -18.99
N GLU A 334 1.88 4.65 -18.36
CA GLU A 334 3.11 5.03 -19.08
C GLU A 334 3.65 3.87 -19.90
N ILE A 335 3.76 2.67 -19.31
CA ILE A 335 4.16 1.45 -20.01
C ILE A 335 3.17 1.15 -21.16
N GLY A 336 1.87 1.30 -20.90
CA GLY A 336 0.82 1.11 -21.91
C GLY A 336 0.99 2.03 -23.12
N PHE A 337 1.29 3.32 -22.90
CA PHE A 337 1.60 4.26 -23.97
C PHE A 337 2.88 3.87 -24.73
N LEU A 338 3.95 3.50 -24.02
CA LEU A 338 5.21 3.10 -24.63
C LEU A 338 5.02 1.89 -25.57
N PHE A 339 4.29 0.87 -25.11
CA PHE A 339 3.91 -0.27 -25.95
C PHE A 339 3.08 0.14 -27.16
N ALA A 340 2.05 0.97 -26.97
CA ALA A 340 1.20 1.44 -28.06
C ALA A 340 2.00 2.22 -29.12
N ASP A 341 2.92 3.10 -28.71
CA ASP A 341 3.78 3.86 -29.62
C ASP A 341 4.73 2.94 -30.40
N TYR A 342 5.37 1.99 -29.71
CA TYR A 342 6.26 1.02 -30.36
C TYR A 342 5.52 0.11 -31.35
N ILE A 343 4.36 -0.44 -30.96
CA ILE A 343 3.55 -1.29 -31.84
C ILE A 343 3.06 -0.50 -33.05
N PHE A 344 2.55 0.71 -32.83
CA PHE A 344 2.09 1.57 -33.92
C PHE A 344 3.20 1.84 -34.93
N LYS A 345 4.42 2.20 -34.48
CA LYS A 345 5.57 2.50 -35.35
C LYS A 345 6.04 1.30 -36.16
N ASN A 346 5.86 0.08 -35.65
CA ASN A 346 6.29 -1.16 -36.29
C ASN A 346 5.17 -1.89 -37.03
N TYR A 347 3.93 -1.39 -36.97
CA TYR A 347 2.79 -2.04 -37.59
C TYR A 347 2.90 -2.02 -39.12
N GLN A 348 2.85 -3.21 -39.72
CA GLN A 348 2.98 -3.39 -41.18
C GLN A 348 1.62 -3.40 -41.92
N GLY A 349 0.51 -3.45 -41.17
CA GLY A 349 -0.84 -3.51 -41.73
C GLY A 349 -1.46 -2.14 -42.03
N SER A 350 -2.73 -2.16 -42.40
CA SER A 350 -3.52 -0.94 -42.61
C SER A 350 -3.93 -0.32 -41.27
N TYR A 351 -3.50 0.92 -41.01
CA TYR A 351 -3.87 1.65 -39.80
C TYR A 351 -5.38 1.88 -39.64
N LYS A 352 -6.14 1.82 -40.74
CA LYS A 352 -7.61 1.91 -40.69
C LYS A 352 -8.26 0.68 -40.08
N ASP A 353 -7.56 -0.45 -40.07
CA ASP A 353 -8.02 -1.73 -39.55
C ASP A 353 -7.39 -2.04 -38.17
N LEU A 354 -6.46 -1.18 -37.73
CA LEU A 354 -5.78 -1.28 -36.44
C LEU A 354 -6.69 -0.76 -35.31
N TYR A 355 -6.79 -1.54 -34.25
CA TYR A 355 -7.45 -1.19 -32.99
C TYR A 355 -6.47 -1.36 -31.82
N PHE A 356 -6.48 -0.39 -30.92
CA PHE A 356 -5.99 -0.59 -29.55
C PHE A 356 -7.17 -0.56 -28.58
N VAL A 357 -7.11 -1.40 -27.54
CA VAL A 357 -8.22 -1.61 -26.59
C VAL A 357 -7.71 -1.43 -25.16
N ASN A 358 -8.42 -0.71 -24.31
CA ASN A 358 -8.03 -0.57 -22.91
C ASN A 358 -9.24 -0.45 -21.96
N SER A 359 -8.93 -0.59 -20.68
CA SER A 359 -9.87 -0.32 -19.60
C SER A 359 -10.31 1.15 -19.63
N THR A 360 -11.60 1.40 -19.37
CA THR A 360 -12.14 2.77 -19.35
C THR A 360 -11.64 3.60 -18.17
N VAL A 361 -10.89 3.02 -17.22
CA VAL A 361 -10.21 3.79 -16.17
C VAL A 361 -8.72 3.97 -16.45
N SER A 362 -8.21 3.41 -17.55
CA SER A 362 -6.86 3.66 -18.05
C SER A 362 -6.77 5.01 -18.79
N SER A 363 -5.53 5.48 -18.94
CA SER A 363 -5.23 6.77 -19.53
C SER A 363 -5.83 6.95 -20.94
N GLN A 364 -6.34 8.14 -21.22
CA GLN A 364 -6.88 8.51 -22.53
C GLN A 364 -5.81 9.05 -23.50
N MET A 365 -4.52 8.92 -23.16
CA MET A 365 -3.42 9.30 -24.04
C MET A 365 -3.45 8.51 -25.35
N ILE A 366 -3.73 7.20 -25.30
CA ILE A 366 -3.85 6.36 -26.50
C ILE A 366 -5.08 6.73 -27.33
N ALA A 367 -6.20 7.14 -26.70
CA ALA A 367 -7.36 7.68 -27.41
C ALA A 367 -7.01 8.95 -28.20
N THR A 368 -6.20 9.83 -27.59
CA THR A 368 -5.69 11.04 -28.27
C THR A 368 -4.75 10.69 -29.42
N MET A 369 -3.84 9.73 -29.20
CA MET A 369 -2.96 9.20 -30.23
C MET A 369 -3.75 8.64 -31.42
N ALA A 370 -4.80 7.84 -31.17
CA ALA A 370 -5.69 7.28 -32.18
C ALA A 370 -6.38 8.37 -33.02
N LYS A 371 -6.93 9.40 -32.36
CA LYS A 371 -7.55 10.54 -33.05
C LYS A 371 -6.56 11.28 -33.95
N MET A 372 -5.34 11.52 -33.48
CA MET A 372 -4.33 12.27 -34.24
C MET A 372 -3.72 11.46 -35.39
N LEU A 373 -3.46 10.18 -35.17
CA LEU A 373 -2.83 9.28 -36.14
C LEU A 373 -3.81 8.51 -37.02
N LYS A 374 -5.13 8.66 -36.75
CA LYS A 374 -6.24 8.11 -37.54
C LYS A 374 -6.27 6.56 -37.60
N PHE A 375 -5.99 5.91 -36.47
CA PHE A 375 -6.31 4.49 -36.24
C PHE A 375 -7.48 4.37 -35.26
N ASN A 376 -7.99 3.17 -35.04
CA ASN A 376 -9.15 2.97 -34.18
C ASN A 376 -8.76 2.67 -32.72
N TYR A 377 -9.66 3.02 -31.81
CA TYR A 377 -9.50 2.83 -30.39
C TYR A 377 -10.86 2.53 -29.77
N CYS A 378 -10.90 1.70 -28.73
CA CYS A 378 -12.10 1.56 -27.90
C CYS A 378 -11.80 1.27 -26.42
N ASP A 379 -12.57 1.92 -25.56
CA ASP A 379 -12.67 1.58 -24.14
C ASP A 379 -13.45 0.26 -23.94
N THR A 380 -13.14 -0.44 -22.85
CA THR A 380 -13.98 -1.49 -22.28
C THR A 380 -14.24 -1.25 -20.78
N LEU A 381 -15.15 -2.01 -20.17
CA LEU A 381 -15.26 -2.05 -18.70
C LEU A 381 -13.95 -2.51 -18.06
N THR A 382 -13.71 -2.12 -16.80
CA THR A 382 -12.56 -2.62 -16.04
C THR A 382 -12.66 -4.12 -15.79
N GLY A 383 -11.52 -4.79 -15.90
CA GLY A 383 -11.29 -6.23 -15.84
C GLY A 383 -10.93 -6.78 -17.22
N PHE A 384 -9.74 -7.37 -17.33
CA PHE A 384 -9.18 -7.88 -18.57
C PHE A 384 -10.07 -8.81 -19.40
N LYS A 385 -11.01 -9.53 -18.76
CA LYS A 385 -12.06 -10.29 -19.44
C LYS A 385 -12.81 -9.47 -20.50
N TRP A 386 -13.02 -8.17 -20.27
CA TRP A 386 -13.72 -7.30 -21.22
C TRP A 386 -12.81 -6.91 -22.38
N ILE A 387 -11.52 -6.68 -22.14
CA ILE A 387 -10.52 -6.39 -23.17
C ILE A 387 -10.34 -7.59 -24.10
N GLY A 388 -10.14 -8.78 -23.54
CA GLY A 388 -9.97 -10.01 -24.31
C GLY A 388 -11.20 -10.36 -25.14
N ASN A 389 -12.40 -10.34 -24.55
CA ASN A 389 -13.64 -10.59 -25.31
C ASN A 389 -13.91 -9.51 -26.37
N LYS A 390 -13.58 -8.24 -26.11
CA LYS A 390 -13.71 -7.19 -27.13
C LYS A 390 -12.74 -7.38 -28.28
N THR A 391 -11.52 -7.83 -27.97
CA THR A 391 -10.51 -8.16 -28.97
C THR A 391 -11.00 -9.28 -29.88
N ILE A 392 -11.50 -10.39 -29.31
CA ILE A 392 -12.08 -11.50 -30.07
C ILE A 392 -13.23 -11.02 -30.97
N GLU A 393 -14.11 -10.14 -30.47
CA GLU A 393 -15.22 -9.56 -31.25
C GLU A 393 -14.72 -8.75 -32.46
N LEU A 394 -13.67 -7.94 -32.27
CA LEU A 394 -13.08 -7.11 -33.32
C LEU A 394 -12.31 -7.94 -34.35
N GLU A 395 -11.54 -8.93 -33.90
CA GLU A 395 -10.83 -9.88 -34.77
C GLU A 395 -11.82 -10.68 -35.65
N ALA A 396 -12.94 -11.11 -35.08
CA ALA A 396 -14.01 -11.78 -35.82
C ALA A 396 -14.66 -10.87 -36.91
N LYS A 397 -14.55 -9.54 -36.77
CA LYS A 397 -14.98 -8.56 -37.77
C LYS A 397 -13.88 -8.25 -38.81
N GLY A 398 -12.71 -8.85 -38.69
CA GLY A 398 -11.57 -8.66 -39.59
C GLY A 398 -10.63 -7.52 -39.22
N TYR A 399 -10.77 -6.93 -38.02
CA TYR A 399 -9.84 -5.93 -37.50
C TYR A 399 -8.59 -6.58 -36.91
N SER A 400 -7.51 -5.81 -36.84
CA SER A 400 -6.27 -6.19 -36.17
C SER A 400 -6.20 -5.53 -34.80
N VAL A 401 -6.01 -6.33 -33.75
CA VAL A 401 -5.96 -5.86 -32.35
C VAL A 401 -4.68 -6.37 -31.68
N PRO A 402 -3.50 -5.84 -32.05
CA PRO A 402 -2.24 -6.37 -31.54
C PRO A 402 -1.92 -5.94 -30.11
N PHE A 403 -2.74 -5.06 -29.52
CA PHE A 403 -2.48 -4.54 -28.18
C PHE A 403 -3.76 -4.22 -27.41
N GLY A 404 -3.78 -4.65 -26.15
CA GLY A 404 -4.67 -4.07 -25.16
C GLY A 404 -4.07 -4.04 -23.76
N PHE A 405 -4.55 -3.13 -22.92
CA PHE A 405 -3.98 -2.96 -21.58
C PHE A 405 -4.96 -2.44 -20.52
N GLU A 406 -4.62 -2.70 -19.26
CA GLU A 406 -5.20 -2.07 -18.09
C GLU A 406 -4.12 -1.32 -17.32
N GLU A 407 -4.49 -0.22 -16.68
CA GLU A 407 -3.61 0.66 -15.91
C GLU A 407 -2.92 -0.07 -14.74
N ALA A 408 -3.54 -1.13 -14.23
CA ALA A 408 -3.01 -2.00 -13.19
C ALA A 408 -1.98 -3.01 -13.74
N ILE A 409 -1.02 -2.49 -14.53
CA ILE A 409 0.13 -3.18 -15.16
C ILE A 409 -0.20 -4.50 -15.89
N GLY A 410 -1.39 -4.58 -16.49
CA GLY A 410 -1.84 -5.73 -17.28
C GLY A 410 -1.75 -5.42 -18.77
N PHE A 411 -1.03 -6.25 -19.54
CA PHE A 411 -0.82 -6.03 -20.97
C PHE A 411 -1.06 -7.29 -21.77
N MET A 412 -1.63 -7.14 -22.96
CA MET A 412 -1.95 -8.22 -23.89
C MET A 412 -1.44 -7.89 -25.28
N PHE A 413 -0.85 -8.90 -25.91
CA PHE A 413 -0.31 -8.86 -27.26
C PHE A 413 -0.93 -9.99 -28.10
N GLU A 414 -0.59 -10.06 -29.39
CA GLU A 414 -1.21 -11.02 -30.31
C GLU A 414 -1.19 -12.48 -29.80
N GLY A 415 -2.38 -13.09 -29.78
CA GLY A 415 -2.59 -14.54 -29.67
C GLY A 415 -2.91 -15.10 -28.28
N ILE A 416 -2.94 -14.28 -27.22
CA ILE A 416 -3.48 -14.66 -25.92
C ILE A 416 -4.49 -13.59 -25.50
N HIS A 417 -5.72 -13.96 -25.16
CA HIS A 417 -6.79 -13.00 -24.81
C HIS A 417 -6.91 -12.77 -23.29
N ASP A 418 -5.78 -12.74 -22.59
CA ASP A 418 -5.62 -12.31 -21.20
C ASP A 418 -4.26 -11.60 -21.04
N LYS A 419 -3.96 -11.10 -19.86
CA LYS A 419 -2.67 -10.47 -19.55
C LYS A 419 -1.54 -11.49 -19.68
N ASP A 420 -0.43 -11.05 -20.24
CA ASP A 420 0.79 -11.84 -20.40
C ASP A 420 2.03 -10.99 -20.08
N GLY A 421 2.51 -11.11 -18.84
CA GLY A 421 3.68 -10.40 -18.35
C GLY A 421 4.99 -10.87 -18.99
N ILE A 422 5.04 -12.09 -19.55
CA ILE A 422 6.22 -12.63 -20.24
C ILE A 422 6.30 -12.04 -21.65
N SER A 423 5.20 -12.01 -22.39
CA SER A 423 5.12 -11.31 -23.67
C SER A 423 5.45 -9.82 -23.51
N ALA A 424 4.90 -9.18 -22.48
CA ALA A 424 5.19 -7.78 -22.15
C ALA A 424 6.69 -7.53 -21.94
N ALA A 425 7.37 -8.40 -21.18
CA ALA A 425 8.81 -8.30 -20.98
C ALA A 425 9.60 -8.42 -22.30
N LEU A 426 9.24 -9.38 -23.17
CA LEU A 426 9.89 -9.51 -24.48
C LEU A 426 9.71 -8.28 -25.36
N VAL A 427 8.50 -7.71 -25.41
CA VAL A 427 8.25 -6.49 -26.19
C VAL A 427 9.03 -5.33 -25.59
N PHE A 428 9.06 -5.20 -24.25
CA PHE A 428 9.75 -4.11 -23.58
C PHE A 428 11.26 -4.14 -23.83
N LEU A 429 11.90 -5.30 -23.78
CA LEU A 429 13.34 -5.43 -24.02
C LEU A 429 13.74 -5.06 -25.46
N GLN A 430 12.96 -5.50 -26.45
CA GLN A 430 13.18 -5.11 -27.86
C GLN A 430 12.95 -3.60 -28.07
N MET A 431 11.92 -3.06 -27.43
CA MET A 431 11.63 -1.63 -27.44
C MET A 431 12.75 -0.81 -26.77
N ALA A 432 13.26 -1.27 -25.62
CA ALA A 432 14.38 -0.65 -24.91
C ALA A 432 15.69 -0.71 -25.70
N GLN A 433 15.98 -1.81 -26.39
CA GLN A 433 17.12 -1.89 -27.32
C GLN A 433 16.97 -0.85 -28.44
N SER A 434 15.78 -0.74 -29.03
CA SER A 434 15.53 0.25 -30.09
C SER A 434 15.75 1.69 -29.61
N TRP A 435 15.44 2.00 -28.35
CA TRP A 435 15.70 3.31 -27.75
C TRP A 435 17.18 3.55 -27.47
N LYS A 436 17.87 2.55 -26.93
CA LYS A 436 19.33 2.60 -26.71
C LYS A 436 20.07 2.87 -28.03
N ASP A 437 19.68 2.22 -29.12
CA ASP A 437 20.25 2.44 -30.46
C ASP A 437 20.03 3.88 -30.98
N GLN A 438 18.97 4.54 -30.52
CA GLN A 438 18.63 5.93 -30.84
C GLN A 438 19.27 6.94 -29.88
N GLY A 439 19.94 6.47 -28.81
CA GLY A 439 20.54 7.31 -27.77
C GLY A 439 19.50 8.01 -26.88
N VAL A 440 18.33 7.38 -26.68
CA VAL A 440 17.26 7.86 -25.80
C VAL A 440 16.82 6.75 -24.86
N ASP A 441 16.13 7.09 -23.78
CA ASP A 441 15.53 6.12 -22.86
C ASP A 441 13.98 6.17 -22.84
N ALA A 442 13.37 5.36 -21.96
CA ALA A 442 11.92 5.31 -21.81
C ALA A 442 11.31 6.66 -21.39
N ILE A 443 12.02 7.45 -20.58
CA ILE A 443 11.56 8.75 -20.08
C ILE A 443 11.59 9.78 -21.19
N ASP A 444 12.63 9.77 -22.03
CA ASP A 444 12.71 10.63 -23.20
C ASP A 444 11.54 10.38 -24.17
N VAL A 445 11.21 9.11 -24.41
CA VAL A 445 10.11 8.71 -25.31
C VAL A 445 8.75 9.10 -24.71
N LEU A 446 8.56 8.94 -23.40
CA LEU A 446 7.38 9.44 -22.69
C LEU A 446 7.24 10.95 -22.85
N ASN A 447 8.32 11.71 -22.61
CA ASN A 447 8.35 13.15 -22.74
C ASN A 447 8.01 13.61 -24.17
N GLN A 448 8.53 12.94 -25.19
CA GLN A 448 8.15 13.18 -26.59
C GLN A 448 6.66 12.92 -26.83
N GLY A 449 6.12 11.85 -26.24
CA GLY A 449 4.69 11.53 -26.24
C GLY A 449 3.86 12.64 -25.61
N PHE A 450 4.23 13.10 -24.42
CA PHE A 450 3.52 14.16 -23.70
C PHE A 450 3.54 15.49 -24.47
N VAL A 451 4.68 15.87 -25.05
CA VAL A 451 4.76 17.06 -25.92
C VAL A 451 3.84 16.93 -27.14
N LYS A 452 3.73 15.73 -27.72
CA LYS A 452 2.94 15.50 -28.94
C LYS A 452 1.44 15.38 -28.70
N TYR A 453 1.02 14.67 -27.65
CA TYR A 453 -0.38 14.30 -27.40
C TYR A 453 -1.01 15.06 -26.23
N GLY A 454 -0.20 15.75 -25.42
CA GLY A 454 -0.59 16.41 -24.17
C GLY A 454 -0.04 15.67 -22.95
N TYR A 455 0.12 16.39 -21.84
CA TYR A 455 0.52 15.83 -20.55
C TYR A 455 -0.71 15.25 -19.87
N PHE A 456 -0.71 13.93 -19.64
CA PHE A 456 -1.75 13.21 -18.91
C PHE A 456 -1.22 12.89 -17.51
N LYS A 457 -1.95 13.32 -16.47
CA LYS A 457 -1.60 13.09 -15.06
C LYS A 457 -2.80 12.62 -14.28
N GLU A 458 -2.57 11.73 -13.33
CA GLU A 458 -3.59 10.86 -12.76
C GLU A 458 -3.60 10.99 -11.24
N TYR A 459 -4.76 11.25 -10.63
CA TYR A 459 -4.90 11.30 -9.18
C TYR A 459 -5.94 10.28 -8.73
N ASN A 460 -5.50 9.04 -8.59
CA ASN A 460 -6.36 7.89 -8.32
C ASN A 460 -6.35 7.53 -6.82
N SER A 461 -7.52 7.22 -6.27
CA SER A 461 -7.63 6.77 -4.88
C SER A 461 -8.89 5.95 -4.64
N TYR A 462 -9.06 5.47 -3.41
CA TYR A 462 -10.31 4.88 -2.99
C TYR A 462 -10.62 5.18 -1.52
N TYR A 463 -11.89 5.03 -1.17
CA TYR A 463 -12.37 5.01 0.21
C TYR A 463 -12.79 3.60 0.60
N ILE A 464 -12.46 3.18 1.82
CA ILE A 464 -13.14 2.04 2.45
C ILE A 464 -14.43 2.58 3.04
N VAL A 465 -15.56 2.00 2.65
CA VAL A 465 -16.87 2.32 3.21
C VAL A 465 -17.27 1.24 4.22
N PRO A 466 -18.05 1.57 5.26
CA PRO A 466 -18.47 0.60 6.27
C PRO A 466 -19.40 -0.48 5.70
N ASN A 467 -20.15 -0.18 4.64
CA ASN A 467 -21.01 -1.12 3.92
C ASN A 467 -21.34 -0.61 2.51
N LEU A 468 -21.84 -1.51 1.66
CA LEU A 468 -22.21 -1.19 0.27
C LEU A 468 -23.43 -0.25 0.14
N SER A 469 -24.26 -0.11 1.19
CA SER A 469 -25.41 0.83 1.16
C SER A 469 -24.94 2.26 1.04
N LEU A 470 -23.88 2.64 1.77
CA LEU A 470 -23.34 4.00 1.73
C LEU A 470 -22.86 4.38 0.32
N THR A 471 -22.22 3.45 -0.42
CA THR A 471 -21.88 3.68 -1.83
C THR A 471 -23.13 3.97 -2.66
N ASN A 472 -24.21 3.21 -2.47
CA ASN A 472 -25.46 3.48 -3.18
C ASN A 472 -26.08 4.84 -2.79
N GLU A 473 -25.96 5.26 -1.53
CA GLU A 473 -26.43 6.56 -1.05
C GLU A 473 -25.67 7.72 -1.68
N ILE A 474 -24.33 7.66 -1.72
CA ILE A 474 -23.48 8.66 -2.39
C ILE A 474 -23.88 8.80 -3.87
N PHE A 475 -24.00 7.69 -4.59
CA PHE A 475 -24.38 7.74 -6.01
C PHE A 475 -25.83 8.21 -6.21
N LYS A 476 -26.76 7.90 -5.30
CA LYS A 476 -28.12 8.46 -5.32
C LYS A 476 -28.10 9.97 -5.11
N TYR A 477 -27.29 10.45 -4.16
CA TYR A 477 -27.11 11.87 -3.91
C TYR A 477 -26.56 12.59 -5.15
N ILE A 478 -25.49 12.08 -5.75
CA ILE A 478 -24.91 12.66 -6.99
C ILE A 478 -25.97 12.77 -8.10
N ARG A 479 -26.77 11.71 -8.31
CA ARG A 479 -27.87 11.73 -9.30
C ARG A 479 -29.00 12.69 -8.93
N SER A 480 -29.21 12.95 -7.64
CA SER A 480 -30.23 13.92 -7.18
C SER A 480 -29.88 15.37 -7.53
N LEU A 481 -28.61 15.65 -7.86
CA LEU A 481 -28.14 16.94 -8.34
C LEU A 481 -28.51 17.20 -9.82
N ALA A 482 -29.24 16.29 -10.47
CA ALA A 482 -29.70 16.42 -11.84
C ALA A 482 -30.56 17.66 -12.07
N ILE A 483 -30.38 18.29 -13.23
CA ILE A 483 -31.09 19.53 -13.60
C ILE A 483 -32.54 19.25 -13.99
N SER A 484 -32.78 18.12 -14.68
CA SER A 484 -34.10 17.74 -15.18
C SER A 484 -34.16 16.26 -15.53
N LYS A 485 -35.37 15.75 -15.84
CA LYS A 485 -35.53 14.36 -16.33
C LYS A 485 -34.82 14.09 -17.67
N THR A 486 -34.63 15.13 -18.49
CA THR A 486 -33.96 15.03 -19.80
C THR A 486 -32.44 15.23 -19.70
N VAL A 487 -31.96 15.80 -18.59
CA VAL A 487 -30.53 15.98 -18.29
C VAL A 487 -30.28 15.40 -16.89
N PRO A 488 -30.12 14.07 -16.77
CA PRO A 488 -30.15 13.34 -15.50
C PRO A 488 -28.83 13.43 -14.72
N TYR A 489 -28.15 14.58 -14.77
CA TYR A 489 -26.85 14.83 -14.14
C TYR A 489 -26.64 16.34 -13.86
N PRO A 490 -25.72 16.72 -12.95
CA PRO A 490 -25.46 18.13 -12.63
C PRO A 490 -24.75 18.89 -13.78
N GLU A 491 -24.90 20.22 -13.86
CA GLU A 491 -24.19 21.03 -14.88
C GLU A 491 -22.71 21.24 -14.56
N LYS A 492 -22.34 21.16 -13.29
CA LYS A 492 -21.02 21.57 -12.78
C LYS A 492 -20.56 20.73 -11.59
N LEU A 493 -19.25 20.73 -11.37
CA LEU A 493 -18.58 20.31 -10.14
C LEU A 493 -17.61 21.43 -9.76
N GLY A 494 -17.81 22.07 -8.60
CA GLY A 494 -17.14 23.33 -8.28
C GLY A 494 -17.25 24.37 -9.39
N GLY A 495 -16.10 24.90 -9.82
CA GLY A 495 -16.01 25.86 -10.94
C GLY A 495 -16.09 25.25 -12.34
N PHE A 496 -16.03 23.92 -12.47
CA PHE A 496 -15.90 23.24 -13.76
C PHE A 496 -17.26 22.85 -14.35
N LYS A 497 -17.42 23.04 -15.66
CA LYS A 497 -18.62 22.60 -16.40
C LYS A 497 -18.49 21.14 -16.80
N ILE A 498 -19.56 20.36 -16.60
CA ILE A 498 -19.65 18.97 -17.07
C ILE A 498 -20.03 18.97 -18.56
N GLU A 499 -19.16 18.43 -19.41
CA GLU A 499 -19.36 18.30 -20.86
C GLU A 499 -19.78 16.89 -21.28
N TYR A 500 -19.34 15.89 -20.52
CA TYR A 500 -19.66 14.50 -20.75
C TYR A 500 -20.11 13.85 -19.46
N TRP A 501 -21.14 13.03 -19.57
CA TRP A 501 -21.64 12.20 -18.48
C TRP A 501 -21.99 10.82 -19.00
N ARG A 502 -21.51 9.79 -18.32
CA ARG A 502 -21.92 8.40 -18.52
C ARG A 502 -22.17 7.75 -17.18
N ASP A 503 -23.36 7.16 -17.02
CA ASP A 503 -23.74 6.38 -15.85
C ASP A 503 -24.18 4.99 -16.29
N LEU A 504 -23.31 4.00 -16.04
CA LEU A 504 -23.53 2.61 -16.42
C LEU A 504 -24.47 1.86 -15.49
N THR A 505 -24.92 2.52 -14.42
CA THR A 505 -25.92 1.98 -13.49
C THR A 505 -27.33 2.28 -13.99
N THR A 506 -27.56 3.52 -14.43
CA THR A 506 -28.85 3.98 -14.94
C THR A 506 -29.01 3.74 -16.44
N GLY A 507 -27.89 3.52 -17.15
CA GLY A 507 -27.89 3.26 -18.57
C GLY A 507 -28.02 4.55 -19.38
N TYR A 508 -27.29 5.61 -19.01
CA TYR A 508 -27.34 6.91 -19.67
C TYR A 508 -25.95 7.39 -20.11
N GLN A 509 -25.83 7.92 -21.33
CA GLN A 509 -24.59 8.54 -21.85
C GLN A 509 -24.88 9.77 -22.71
N SER A 510 -24.37 10.94 -22.32
CA SER A 510 -24.79 12.24 -22.86
C SER A 510 -24.41 12.52 -24.31
N ASN A 511 -23.39 11.86 -24.87
CA ASN A 511 -22.90 12.12 -26.23
C ASN A 511 -23.40 11.11 -27.28
N THR A 512 -24.28 10.18 -26.91
CA THR A 512 -24.88 9.21 -27.83
C THR A 512 -26.23 9.72 -28.32
N SER A 513 -26.61 9.39 -29.56
CA SER A 513 -27.82 9.92 -30.18
C SER A 513 -29.12 9.49 -29.47
N ASP A 514 -29.11 8.33 -28.84
CA ASP A 514 -30.22 7.74 -28.10
C ASP A 514 -30.05 7.82 -26.58
N ASN A 515 -28.96 8.44 -26.11
CA ASN A 515 -28.53 8.51 -24.71
C ASN A 515 -28.23 7.14 -24.07
N VAL A 516 -27.95 6.10 -24.86
CA VAL A 516 -27.62 4.76 -24.35
C VAL A 516 -26.10 4.57 -24.33
N PRO A 517 -25.51 4.07 -23.23
CA PRO A 517 -24.08 3.81 -23.17
C PRO A 517 -23.55 2.83 -24.22
N ASP A 518 -22.34 3.10 -24.68
CA ASP A 518 -21.56 2.23 -25.57
C ASP A 518 -20.88 1.06 -24.83
N LEU A 519 -20.78 1.14 -23.51
CA LEU A 519 -20.31 0.08 -22.63
C LEU A 519 -21.48 -0.72 -22.02
N PRO A 520 -21.25 -2.00 -21.66
CA PRO A 520 -22.26 -2.80 -20.96
C PRO A 520 -22.77 -2.13 -19.68
N ILE A 521 -24.08 -2.20 -19.47
CA ILE A 521 -24.80 -1.64 -18.33
C ILE A 521 -24.91 -2.72 -17.25
N ASP A 522 -24.65 -2.34 -16.00
CA ASP A 522 -24.92 -3.19 -14.83
C ASP A 522 -25.68 -2.37 -13.79
N LYS A 523 -27.00 -2.62 -13.69
CA LYS A 523 -27.87 -1.92 -12.74
C LYS A 523 -27.56 -2.23 -11.27
N SER A 524 -26.79 -3.28 -11.00
CA SER A 524 -26.37 -3.69 -9.66
C SER A 524 -25.03 -3.10 -9.22
N SER A 525 -24.30 -2.47 -10.15
CA SER A 525 -22.99 -1.87 -9.89
C SER A 525 -23.02 -0.35 -10.10
N GLN A 526 -22.35 0.39 -9.23
CA GLN A 526 -22.27 1.85 -9.35
C GLN A 526 -21.05 2.24 -10.19
N MET A 527 -21.27 2.97 -11.30
CA MET A 527 -20.18 3.54 -12.10
C MET A 527 -20.62 4.79 -12.87
N ILE A 528 -19.94 5.91 -12.62
CA ILE A 528 -20.15 7.20 -13.30
C ILE A 528 -18.81 7.67 -13.86
N THR A 529 -18.79 8.07 -15.14
CA THR A 529 -17.66 8.74 -15.80
C THR A 529 -18.07 10.14 -16.23
N VAL A 530 -17.20 11.11 -15.99
CA VAL A 530 -17.43 12.54 -16.24
C VAL A 530 -16.24 13.14 -16.98
N ILE A 531 -16.49 14.06 -17.92
CA ILE A 531 -15.45 14.97 -18.45
C ILE A 531 -15.85 16.40 -18.13
N LEU A 532 -14.90 17.12 -17.54
CA LEU A 532 -14.99 18.51 -17.13
C LEU A 532 -14.22 19.41 -18.10
N SER A 533 -14.87 20.50 -18.49
CA SER A 533 -14.25 21.61 -19.21
C SER A 533 -13.47 22.50 -18.25
N THR A 534 -12.21 22.80 -18.57
CA THR A 534 -11.45 23.84 -17.85
C THR A 534 -11.69 25.24 -18.43
N GLY A 535 -12.41 25.34 -19.56
CA GLY A 535 -12.56 26.58 -20.33
C GLY A 535 -11.32 26.97 -21.15
N VAL A 536 -10.26 26.15 -21.12
CA VAL A 536 -9.05 26.31 -21.93
C VAL A 536 -9.04 25.24 -23.01
N ASP A 537 -8.83 25.64 -24.26
CA ASP A 537 -8.77 24.71 -25.38
C ASP A 537 -7.65 23.66 -25.17
N ALA A 538 -7.97 22.40 -25.48
CA ALA A 538 -7.08 21.23 -25.32
C ALA A 538 -6.71 20.83 -23.87
N GLU A 539 -7.26 21.50 -22.86
CA GLU A 539 -7.29 21.04 -21.46
C GLU A 539 -8.61 20.32 -21.16
N GLN A 540 -8.55 19.22 -20.41
CA GLN A 540 -9.75 18.54 -19.91
C GLN A 540 -9.42 17.77 -18.63
N VAL A 541 -10.40 17.57 -17.76
CA VAL A 541 -10.28 16.63 -16.64
C VAL A 541 -11.35 15.57 -16.79
N ARG A 542 -10.95 14.31 -16.84
CA ARG A 542 -11.84 13.14 -16.86
C ARG A 542 -11.76 12.47 -15.51
N PHE A 543 -12.89 12.01 -14.99
CA PHE A 543 -12.84 11.11 -13.84
C PHE A 543 -13.90 10.03 -13.91
N THR A 544 -13.65 8.93 -13.20
CA THR A 544 -14.59 7.83 -13.03
C THR A 544 -14.69 7.47 -11.56
N MET A 545 -15.91 7.47 -11.03
CA MET A 545 -16.24 6.93 -9.71
C MET A 545 -16.91 5.58 -9.87
N ARG A 546 -16.52 4.60 -9.08
CA ARG A 546 -17.14 3.26 -9.09
C ARG A 546 -17.18 2.59 -7.73
N GLY A 547 -18.25 1.84 -7.48
CA GLY A 547 -18.30 0.89 -6.37
C GLY A 547 -17.45 -0.34 -6.67
N SER A 548 -16.82 -0.91 -5.63
CA SER A 548 -16.26 -2.26 -5.70
C SER A 548 -17.39 -3.28 -5.52
N GLY A 549 -17.42 -4.31 -6.38
CA GLY A 549 -18.44 -5.36 -6.34
C GLY A 549 -18.19 -6.44 -5.30
N THR A 550 -16.96 -6.54 -4.78
CA THR A 550 -16.52 -7.61 -3.87
C THR A 550 -16.00 -7.10 -2.53
N GLU A 551 -15.67 -5.81 -2.45
CA GLU A 551 -15.17 -5.15 -1.24
C GLU A 551 -16.00 -3.90 -0.99
N PRO A 552 -16.22 -3.47 0.26
CA PRO A 552 -16.92 -2.23 0.54
C PRO A 552 -15.97 -1.04 0.29
N LYS A 553 -15.66 -0.77 -0.99
CA LYS A 553 -14.77 0.31 -1.42
C LYS A 553 -15.44 1.18 -2.50
N LEU A 554 -15.20 2.50 -2.43
CA LEU A 554 -15.52 3.48 -3.47
C LEU A 554 -14.22 3.91 -4.15
N LYS A 555 -14.02 3.56 -5.42
CA LYS A 555 -12.82 3.92 -6.18
C LYS A 555 -13.06 5.17 -7.03
N ILE A 556 -12.04 6.01 -7.12
CA ILE A 556 -12.06 7.28 -7.84
C ILE A 556 -10.81 7.33 -8.71
N TYR A 557 -11.01 7.50 -10.00
CA TYR A 557 -9.95 7.64 -10.99
C TYR A 557 -10.04 9.02 -11.61
N VAL A 558 -9.05 9.87 -11.44
CA VAL A 558 -9.03 11.22 -12.03
C VAL A 558 -7.85 11.31 -12.97
N GLU A 559 -8.06 11.81 -14.17
CA GLU A 559 -7.03 12.06 -15.16
C GLU A 559 -7.22 13.48 -15.72
N ALA A 560 -6.19 14.30 -15.65
CA ALA A 560 -6.16 15.60 -16.28
C ALA A 560 -5.23 15.59 -17.48
N LYS A 561 -5.66 16.25 -18.55
CA LYS A 561 -4.86 16.56 -19.73
C LYS A 561 -4.58 18.05 -19.77
N ALA A 562 -3.33 18.44 -19.93
CA ALA A 562 -2.93 19.83 -20.17
C ALA A 562 -1.72 19.96 -21.10
N SER A 563 -1.34 21.20 -21.42
CA SER A 563 -0.14 21.51 -22.22
C SER A 563 1.16 21.44 -21.42
N GLY A 564 1.09 21.27 -20.10
CA GLY A 564 2.25 21.15 -19.23
C GLY A 564 1.97 20.24 -18.04
N GLU A 565 3.02 19.59 -17.55
CA GLU A 565 2.98 18.60 -16.46
C GLU A 565 2.39 19.17 -15.17
N ASP A 566 2.96 20.24 -14.63
CA ASP A 566 2.49 20.86 -13.37
C ASP A 566 1.01 21.24 -13.43
N ARG A 567 0.56 21.74 -14.59
CA ARG A 567 -0.82 22.12 -14.82
C ARG A 567 -1.75 20.91 -14.83
N ALA A 568 -1.35 19.82 -15.48
CA ALA A 568 -2.11 18.58 -15.50
C ALA A 568 -2.21 17.99 -14.08
N SER A 569 -1.09 17.84 -13.38
CA SER A 569 -1.08 17.32 -11.99
C SER A 569 -1.95 18.17 -11.05
N LYS A 570 -1.86 19.50 -11.15
CA LYS A 570 -2.67 20.40 -10.32
C LYS A 570 -4.16 20.26 -10.62
N LEU A 571 -4.56 20.17 -11.89
CA LEU A 571 -5.95 19.97 -12.29
C LEU A 571 -6.52 18.64 -11.78
N ALA A 572 -5.75 17.55 -11.86
CA ALA A 572 -6.18 16.25 -11.37
C ALA A 572 -6.41 16.27 -9.85
N SER A 573 -5.46 16.84 -9.10
CA SER A 573 -5.55 16.98 -7.64
C SER A 573 -6.70 17.90 -7.22
N ASP A 574 -6.89 19.05 -7.89
CA ASP A 574 -7.97 20.00 -7.57
C ASP A 574 -9.36 19.39 -7.79
N VAL A 575 -9.56 18.70 -8.92
CA VAL A 575 -10.84 18.04 -9.20
C VAL A 575 -11.08 16.89 -8.23
N TRP A 576 -10.04 16.15 -7.84
CA TRP A 576 -10.19 15.13 -6.81
C TRP A 576 -10.67 15.73 -5.47
N GLY A 577 -10.08 16.86 -5.06
CA GLY A 577 -10.53 17.60 -3.87
C GLY A 577 -12.00 18.03 -3.97
N LEU A 578 -12.44 18.52 -5.13
CA LEU A 578 -13.85 18.87 -5.35
C LEU A 578 -14.79 17.66 -5.29
N ILE A 579 -14.39 16.51 -5.84
CA ILE A 579 -15.17 15.26 -5.72
C ILE A 579 -15.34 14.89 -4.25
N ARG A 580 -14.25 14.95 -3.47
CA ARG A 580 -14.28 14.70 -2.03
C ARG A 580 -15.25 15.65 -1.32
N ASP A 581 -15.11 16.96 -1.55
CA ASP A 581 -15.80 17.98 -0.77
C ASP A 581 -17.28 18.15 -1.16
N GLU A 582 -17.63 17.99 -2.43
CA GLU A 582 -19.00 18.26 -2.92
C GLU A 582 -19.85 17.01 -3.10
N TRP A 583 -19.25 15.88 -3.51
CA TRP A 583 -19.97 14.67 -3.90
C TRP A 583 -19.88 13.56 -2.85
N ILE A 584 -18.69 13.32 -2.30
CA ILE A 584 -18.47 12.27 -1.30
C ILE A 584 -18.78 12.77 0.09
N LYS A 585 -18.43 14.02 0.41
CA LYS A 585 -18.75 14.71 1.68
C LYS A 585 -18.46 13.85 2.91
N PRO A 586 -17.22 13.37 3.10
CA PRO A 586 -16.90 12.42 4.16
C PRO A 586 -17.30 12.91 5.56
N ASP A 587 -17.24 14.22 5.81
CA ASP A 587 -17.60 14.83 7.09
C ASP A 587 -19.11 14.85 7.38
N GLU A 588 -19.98 14.73 6.36
CA GLU A 588 -21.44 14.71 6.53
C GLU A 588 -21.97 13.32 6.89
N TYR A 589 -21.26 12.26 6.54
CA TYR A 589 -21.61 10.89 6.94
C TYR A 589 -20.86 10.57 8.22
N ALA A 590 -21.57 10.29 9.31
CA ALA A 590 -21.02 10.05 10.66
C ALA A 590 -20.20 8.75 10.81
N TYR A 591 -19.37 8.43 9.81
CA TYR A 591 -18.50 7.28 9.77
C TYR A 591 -17.09 7.77 9.48
N PRO A 592 -16.06 7.31 10.22
CA PRO A 592 -14.70 7.56 9.80
C PRO A 592 -14.54 6.89 8.42
N PHE A 593 -14.27 7.68 7.39
CA PHE A 593 -13.76 7.17 6.13
C PHE A 593 -12.25 7.03 6.31
N PRO A 594 -11.70 5.88 6.72
CA PRO A 594 -10.25 5.71 6.72
C PRO A 594 -9.78 5.82 5.26
N LEU A 595 -9.05 6.90 4.99
CA LEU A 595 -8.36 7.12 3.72
C LEU A 595 -7.10 6.25 3.76
N LEU A 596 -6.99 5.23 2.91
CA LEU A 596 -5.76 4.43 2.80
C LEU A 596 -5.64 3.73 1.43
N LEU A 597 -4.45 3.88 0.85
CA LEU A 597 -3.92 3.53 -0.49
C LEU A 597 -4.29 4.52 -1.62
N HIS A 598 -3.39 5.50 -1.81
CA HIS A 598 -3.12 6.07 -3.11
C HIS A 598 -2.50 4.97 -3.99
N ALA A 599 -3.17 4.62 -5.09
CA ALA A 599 -2.57 3.81 -6.14
C ALA A 599 -1.95 4.78 -7.16
N GLN A 600 -0.61 4.81 -7.19
CA GLN A 600 0.23 5.60 -8.10
C GLN A 600 0.03 7.12 -8.04
N GLU A 601 0.86 7.78 -7.24
CA GLU A 601 1.62 8.97 -7.64
C GLU A 601 2.77 9.14 -6.64
N ALA A 602 4.00 8.99 -7.13
CA ALA A 602 5.15 9.72 -6.59
C ALA A 602 5.75 10.54 -7.74
N CYS A 603 4.90 11.32 -8.42
CA CYS A 603 5.39 12.61 -8.93
C CYS A 603 5.54 13.48 -7.69
N LEU A 604 6.77 13.54 -7.18
CA LEU A 604 7.20 14.39 -6.06
C LEU A 604 6.15 14.49 -4.96
N ILE A 605 6.11 13.48 -4.08
CA ILE A 605 5.54 13.70 -2.74
C ILE A 605 6.19 14.99 -2.24
N PRO A 606 5.44 16.05 -1.88
CA PRO A 606 6.05 17.19 -1.22
C PRO A 606 6.81 16.60 -0.03
N MET A 607 8.15 16.76 -0.01
CA MET A 607 8.99 16.20 1.04
C MET A 607 8.32 16.51 2.37
N VAL A 608 7.78 15.49 3.04
CA VAL A 608 7.21 15.67 4.36
C VAL A 608 8.39 15.79 5.31
N TYR A 609 8.57 17.00 5.82
CA TYR A 609 9.64 17.31 6.73
C TYR A 609 9.25 16.92 8.15
N ILE A 610 10.18 16.37 8.91
CA ILE A 610 9.92 15.91 10.27
C ILE A 610 10.64 16.82 11.25
N ASP A 611 9.95 17.29 12.27
CA ASP A 611 10.57 17.78 13.49
C ASP A 611 10.21 16.84 14.63
N ALA A 612 11.11 15.91 14.94
CA ALA A 612 10.94 14.90 15.96
C ALA A 612 11.19 15.44 17.39
N HIS A 613 11.53 16.72 17.55
CA HIS A 613 11.73 17.35 18.85
C HIS A 613 11.39 18.84 18.80
N CYS A 614 10.13 19.16 19.16
CA CYS A 614 9.58 20.50 19.14
C CYS A 614 8.86 20.86 20.46
N HIS A 615 8.93 22.14 20.86
CA HIS A 615 8.25 22.69 22.04
C HIS A 615 7.54 24.01 21.73
N ILE A 616 6.43 24.26 22.45
CA ILE A 616 5.66 25.51 22.35
C ILE A 616 6.48 26.74 22.82
N SER A 617 7.34 26.57 23.83
CA SER A 617 8.29 27.58 24.36
C SER A 617 9.05 26.99 25.55
N PRO A 618 10.29 27.41 25.84
CA PRO A 618 11.01 27.01 27.05
C PRO A 618 10.86 28.09 28.15
N THR A 619 10.25 29.24 27.82
CA THR A 619 9.95 30.34 28.73
C THR A 619 8.47 30.30 29.11
N ILE A 620 8.20 29.66 30.24
CA ILE A 620 6.89 29.61 30.89
C ILE A 620 6.66 30.97 31.59
N GLU A 621 6.26 32.02 30.85
CA GLU A 621 5.57 33.12 31.53
C GLU A 621 4.25 32.56 32.08
N PRO A 622 3.83 32.90 33.31
CA PRO A 622 2.50 32.59 33.78
C PRO A 622 1.51 33.43 32.97
N TYR A 623 1.11 32.93 31.81
CA TYR A 623 0.30 33.67 30.83
C TYR A 623 -1.13 33.88 31.34
N GLN A 624 -1.59 35.13 31.26
CA GLN A 624 -2.97 35.55 31.48
C GLN A 624 -3.83 35.32 30.22
N GLU A 625 -5.11 35.02 30.45
CA GLU A 625 -6.18 34.74 29.47
C GLU A 625 -5.95 33.53 28.54
N ASP A 626 -6.11 32.33 29.12
CA ASP A 626 -5.94 30.99 28.52
C ASP A 626 -6.55 30.82 27.10
N GLY A 627 -7.62 31.51 26.74
CA GLY A 627 -8.35 31.30 25.47
C GLY A 627 -7.73 31.96 24.23
N VAL A 628 -7.25 33.20 24.36
CA VAL A 628 -6.77 33.98 23.19
C VAL A 628 -5.41 33.48 22.71
N ILE A 629 -4.55 33.05 23.64
CA ILE A 629 -3.22 32.52 23.33
C ILE A 629 -3.31 31.13 22.71
N LEU A 630 -4.17 30.26 23.24
CA LEU A 630 -4.38 28.93 22.67
C LEU A 630 -4.89 29.02 21.23
N GLN A 631 -5.88 29.89 20.97
CA GLN A 631 -6.39 30.09 19.60
C GLN A 631 -5.30 30.62 18.67
N SER A 632 -4.42 31.51 19.17
CA SER A 632 -3.27 32.02 18.41
C SER A 632 -2.25 30.92 18.09
N LEU A 633 -1.96 30.04 19.05
CA LEU A 633 -1.06 28.89 18.86
C LEU A 633 -1.65 27.89 17.87
N ILE A 634 -2.91 27.48 18.03
CA ILE A 634 -3.61 26.61 17.08
C ILE A 634 -3.59 27.25 15.69
N SER A 635 -3.91 28.54 15.59
CA SER A 635 -3.86 29.27 14.32
C SER A 635 -2.47 29.28 13.69
N LYS A 636 -1.38 29.30 14.49
CA LYS A 636 -0.01 29.22 13.98
C LYS A 636 0.31 27.83 13.44
N TYR A 637 -0.04 26.76 14.15
CA TYR A 637 0.18 25.38 13.69
C TYR A 637 -0.67 25.05 12.45
N ASN A 638 -1.87 25.63 12.34
CA ASN A 638 -2.77 25.48 11.19
C ASN A 638 -2.50 26.47 10.03
N ALA A 639 -1.82 27.59 10.28
CA ALA A 639 -1.52 28.58 9.23
C ALA A 639 -0.36 28.13 8.33
N ALA A 640 -0.46 28.51 7.05
CA ALA A 640 0.59 28.32 6.04
C ALA A 640 1.96 28.93 6.42
N GLU A 641 2.04 29.74 7.49
CA GLU A 641 3.30 30.30 8.01
C GLU A 641 4.22 29.23 8.63
N TYR A 642 3.69 28.08 9.07
CA TYR A 642 4.45 26.94 9.63
C TYR A 642 4.58 25.72 8.71
N ASN A 643 4.10 25.85 7.47
CA ASN A 643 4.04 24.86 6.41
C ASN A 643 3.30 23.54 6.80
N PRO A 644 2.14 23.22 6.18
CA PRO A 644 1.49 21.91 6.36
C PRO A 644 2.37 20.70 6.02
N ASP A 645 3.47 20.89 5.28
CA ASP A 645 4.42 19.83 4.94
C ASP A 645 5.34 19.40 6.09
N VAL A 646 5.27 20.04 7.28
CA VAL A 646 6.08 19.66 8.45
C VAL A 646 5.22 18.90 9.47
N LYS A 647 5.65 17.69 9.85
CA LYS A 647 5.09 16.93 10.99
C LYS A 647 5.89 17.22 12.26
N PHE A 648 5.19 17.53 13.34
CA PHE A 648 5.79 17.88 14.63
C PHE A 648 5.50 16.83 15.69
N LEU A 649 6.54 16.38 16.39
CA LEU A 649 6.39 15.71 17.68
C LEU A 649 6.46 16.77 18.79
N LEU A 650 5.29 17.24 19.24
CA LEU A 650 5.19 18.35 20.19
C LEU A 650 5.25 17.85 21.62
N MET A 651 6.31 18.24 22.34
CA MET A 651 6.62 17.73 23.66
C MET A 651 6.20 18.69 24.77
N SER A 652 5.52 18.16 25.78
CA SER A 652 5.33 18.84 27.06
C SER A 652 6.63 18.84 27.85
N SER A 653 7.00 19.97 28.45
CA SER A 653 8.16 20.04 29.34
C SER A 653 7.76 19.98 30.81
N ASN A 654 6.52 20.39 31.15
CA ASN A 654 6.07 20.48 32.54
C ASN A 654 4.52 20.49 32.72
N HIS A 655 4.04 20.56 33.97
CA HIS A 655 2.62 20.58 34.30
C HIS A 655 1.79 21.77 33.74
N ILE A 656 2.41 22.84 33.26
CA ILE A 656 1.68 24.01 32.74
C ILE A 656 1.38 23.86 31.26
N ASP A 657 2.24 23.15 30.51
CA ASP A 657 2.19 23.12 29.05
C ASP A 657 1.41 21.93 28.46
N TYR A 658 1.21 20.83 29.20
CA TYR A 658 0.49 19.65 28.66
C TYR A 658 -0.93 19.97 28.17
N LYS A 659 -1.62 20.95 28.79
CA LYS A 659 -2.97 21.36 28.35
C LYS A 659 -2.96 21.99 26.96
N TYR A 660 -1.87 22.69 26.62
CA TYR A 660 -1.69 23.28 25.31
C TYR A 660 -1.21 22.24 24.30
N VAL A 661 -0.34 21.32 24.71
CA VAL A 661 0.06 20.19 23.86
C VAL A 661 -1.16 19.37 23.45
N ASP A 662 -2.00 19.00 24.41
CA ASP A 662 -3.26 18.29 24.15
C ASP A 662 -4.18 19.09 23.22
N ALA A 663 -4.47 20.35 23.57
CA ALA A 663 -5.35 21.19 22.78
C ALA A 663 -4.85 21.44 21.34
N ILE A 664 -3.54 21.69 21.16
CA ILE A 664 -2.95 21.88 19.81
C ILE A 664 -3.03 20.58 19.02
N SER A 665 -2.67 19.44 19.62
CA SER A 665 -2.71 18.14 18.94
C SER A 665 -4.12 17.65 18.60
N ASN A 666 -5.16 18.17 19.27
CA ASN A 666 -6.56 17.88 18.94
C ASN A 666 -7.07 18.75 17.78
N GLU A 667 -6.41 19.87 17.49
CA GLU A 667 -6.87 20.88 16.54
C GLU A 667 -5.93 21.02 15.32
N CYS A 668 -4.79 20.31 15.30
CA CYS A 668 -3.74 20.38 14.28
C CYS A 668 -3.28 18.98 13.86
N ASP A 669 -3.66 18.52 12.67
CA ASP A 669 -3.41 17.15 12.18
C ASP A 669 -1.93 16.80 11.98
N ASN A 670 -1.07 17.81 11.82
CA ASN A 670 0.37 17.66 11.64
C ASN A 670 1.14 17.59 12.97
N VAL A 671 0.45 17.58 14.11
CA VAL A 671 1.05 17.57 15.45
C VAL A 671 0.73 16.26 16.17
N ILE A 672 1.78 15.57 16.62
CA ILE A 672 1.66 14.40 17.49
C ILE A 672 2.02 14.81 18.90
N ALA A 673 1.11 14.55 19.83
CA ALA A 673 1.32 14.87 21.24
C ALA A 673 2.35 13.93 21.87
N SER A 674 3.30 14.54 22.59
CA SER A 674 4.24 13.84 23.45
C SER A 674 4.12 14.37 24.87
N PHE A 675 3.82 13.48 25.82
CA PHE A 675 3.64 13.84 27.22
C PHE A 675 4.73 13.24 28.10
N GLY A 676 5.35 14.08 28.93
CA GLY A 676 6.47 13.66 29.76
C GLY A 676 6.94 14.77 30.68
N LEU A 677 7.84 14.41 31.58
CA LEU A 677 8.50 15.31 32.51
C LEU A 677 9.99 15.39 32.18
N HIS A 678 10.36 16.55 31.65
CA HIS A 678 11.74 16.85 31.25
C HIS A 678 12.65 16.92 32.49
N PRO A 679 13.89 16.36 32.44
CA PRO A 679 14.83 16.36 33.57
C PRO A 679 15.06 17.71 34.23
N TRP A 680 14.97 18.82 33.50
CA TRP A 680 15.15 20.18 34.02
C TRP A 680 14.11 20.60 35.06
N TYR A 681 12.92 19.97 35.05
CA TYR A 681 11.81 20.32 35.94
C TYR A 681 11.56 19.28 37.04
N THR A 682 12.33 18.19 37.06
CA THR A 682 12.17 17.09 38.02
C THR A 682 12.30 17.52 39.48
N HIS A 683 13.02 18.61 39.77
CA HIS A 683 13.12 19.17 41.12
C HIS A 683 11.82 19.78 41.63
N LEU A 684 10.85 20.05 40.76
CA LEU A 684 9.55 20.59 41.14
C LEU A 684 8.60 19.50 41.66
N TYR A 685 8.99 18.22 41.61
CA TYR A 685 8.11 17.10 41.94
C TYR A 685 8.65 16.30 43.12
N LYS A 686 7.86 16.21 44.18
CA LYS A 686 8.16 15.38 45.35
C LYS A 686 7.74 13.94 45.12
N LEU A 687 8.61 13.01 45.52
CA LEU A 687 8.35 11.57 45.52
C LEU A 687 7.70 11.10 46.82
N ASP A 688 7.86 11.89 47.89
CA ASP A 688 7.22 11.70 49.20
C ASP A 688 6.35 12.93 49.51
N ASP A 689 5.04 12.73 49.51
CA ASP A 689 4.07 13.81 49.71
C ASP A 689 4.09 14.38 51.13
N SER A 690 4.74 13.72 52.10
CA SER A 690 4.87 14.20 53.47
C SER A 690 5.91 15.32 53.66
N LEU A 691 6.84 15.48 52.72
CA LEU A 691 7.88 16.50 52.79
C LEU A 691 7.30 17.90 52.56
N ASP A 692 7.71 18.84 53.40
CA ASP A 692 7.47 20.26 53.14
C ASP A 692 8.41 20.80 52.04
N LYS A 693 8.19 22.05 51.61
CA LYS A 693 8.98 22.70 50.58
C LYS A 693 10.48 22.66 50.86
N ILE A 694 10.89 22.96 52.09
CA ILE A 694 12.30 23.07 52.49
C ILE A 694 12.94 21.70 52.49
N GLU A 695 12.28 20.72 53.11
CA GLU A 695 12.73 19.34 53.21
C GLU A 695 12.88 18.70 51.82
N HIS A 696 11.90 18.93 50.94
CA HIS A 696 11.93 18.45 49.56
C HIS A 696 13.16 18.97 48.80
N TYR A 697 13.35 20.29 48.73
CA TYR A 697 14.47 20.83 47.94
C TYR A 697 15.84 20.51 48.55
N LYS A 698 15.95 20.36 49.88
CA LYS A 698 17.19 19.89 50.53
C LYS A 698 17.52 18.47 50.11
N SER A 699 16.50 17.61 50.09
CA SER A 699 16.61 16.22 49.65
C SER A 699 17.01 16.14 48.17
N VAL A 700 16.30 16.85 47.30
CA VAL A 700 16.52 16.84 45.85
C VAL A 700 17.89 17.39 45.47
N PHE A 701 18.37 18.44 46.13
CA PHE A 701 19.70 19.01 45.84
C PHE A 701 20.84 18.34 46.62
N LYS A 702 20.53 17.43 47.57
CA LYS A 702 21.45 16.84 48.55
C LYS A 702 22.32 17.90 49.25
N VAL A 703 21.65 18.87 49.90
CA VAL A 703 22.29 19.96 50.67
C VAL A 703 21.65 20.09 52.06
N ASP A 704 22.44 20.52 53.05
CA ASP A 704 21.95 20.72 54.43
C ASP A 704 21.12 22.01 54.57
N SER A 705 21.39 23.00 53.73
CA SER A 705 20.68 24.28 53.65
C SER A 705 20.62 24.79 52.22
N ILE A 706 19.58 25.58 51.92
CA ILE A 706 19.37 26.22 50.62
C ILE A 706 19.46 27.73 50.84
N ASP A 707 20.06 28.44 49.89
CA ASP A 707 20.10 29.90 49.87
C ASP A 707 18.67 30.47 49.97
N GLU A 708 18.46 31.39 50.91
CA GLU A 708 17.12 31.94 51.19
C GLU A 708 16.50 32.65 49.99
N LYS A 709 17.32 33.26 49.11
CA LYS A 709 16.82 33.91 47.89
C LYS A 709 16.36 32.89 46.88
N LEU A 710 17.08 31.77 46.73
CA LEU A 710 16.64 30.69 45.85
C LEU A 710 15.38 30.00 46.42
N LEU A 711 15.35 29.73 47.72
CA LEU A 711 14.21 29.07 48.37
C LEU A 711 12.92 29.91 48.28
N SER A 712 13.03 31.24 48.31
CA SER A 712 11.87 32.13 48.19
C SER A 712 11.27 32.16 46.79
N VAL A 713 12.07 31.92 45.73
CA VAL A 713 11.60 31.89 44.34
C VAL A 713 11.22 30.49 43.83
N LEU A 714 11.72 29.43 44.47
CA LEU A 714 11.29 28.07 44.16
C LEU A 714 9.78 27.91 44.45
N PRO A 715 8.99 27.26 43.59
CA PRO A 715 7.57 27.05 43.84
C PRO A 715 7.34 25.95 44.88
N GLU A 716 6.11 25.81 45.36
CA GLU A 716 5.71 24.64 46.15
C GLU A 716 5.85 23.36 45.29
N PRO A 717 6.50 22.29 45.81
CA PRO A 717 6.69 21.07 45.05
C PRO A 717 5.37 20.29 44.90
N MET A 718 5.14 19.78 43.69
CA MET A 718 3.96 18.99 43.36
C MET A 718 4.17 17.51 43.62
N SER A 719 3.10 16.79 43.95
CA SER A 719 3.15 15.32 44.00
C SER A 719 3.47 14.76 42.61
N PHE A 720 4.59 14.04 42.48
CA PHE A 720 4.91 13.31 41.25
C PHE A 720 3.81 12.30 40.93
N LYS A 721 3.30 11.59 41.95
CA LYS A 721 2.26 10.59 41.80
C LYS A 721 0.99 11.18 41.19
N THR A 722 0.49 12.30 41.73
CA THR A 722 -0.72 12.95 41.20
C THR A 722 -0.50 13.47 39.78
N HIS A 723 0.64 14.08 39.50
CA HIS A 723 0.95 14.57 38.16
C HIS A 723 1.06 13.43 37.14
N PHE A 724 1.72 12.34 37.52
CA PHE A 724 1.94 11.18 36.67
C PHE A 724 0.63 10.44 36.33
N GLU A 725 -0.30 10.31 37.29
CA GLU A 725 -1.64 9.78 37.02
C GLU A 725 -2.44 10.68 36.07
N ASN A 726 -2.32 12.01 36.18
CA ASN A 726 -3.00 12.92 35.25
C ASN A 726 -2.48 12.76 33.81
N ILE A 727 -1.17 12.66 33.63
CA ILE A 727 -0.57 12.37 32.32
C ILE A 727 -1.05 11.02 31.79
N LYS A 728 -1.07 9.99 32.63
CA LYS A 728 -1.54 8.65 32.26
C LYS A 728 -3.00 8.66 31.78
N VAL A 729 -3.89 9.36 32.48
CA VAL A 729 -5.30 9.50 32.08
C VAL A 729 -5.42 10.22 30.74
N LEU A 730 -4.63 11.26 30.54
CA LEU A 730 -4.63 12.02 29.28
C LEU A 730 -4.17 11.16 28.10
N ILE A 731 -3.06 10.44 28.26
CA ILE A 731 -2.55 9.50 27.25
C ILE A 731 -3.59 8.43 26.95
N GLN A 732 -4.16 7.79 27.97
CA GLN A 732 -5.14 6.71 27.77
C GLN A 732 -6.36 7.21 26.99
N LYS A 733 -6.87 8.39 27.32
CA LYS A 733 -8.00 9.00 26.61
C LYS A 733 -7.71 9.15 25.11
N ARG A 734 -6.49 9.54 24.73
CA ARG A 734 -6.08 9.66 23.33
C ARG A 734 -6.00 8.30 22.64
N LEU A 735 -5.42 7.31 23.31
CA LEU A 735 -5.34 5.94 22.76
C LEU A 735 -6.72 5.32 22.56
N ASP A 736 -7.65 5.55 23.49
CA ASP A 736 -9.03 5.08 23.39
C ASP A 736 -9.78 5.71 22.19
N ASN A 737 -9.35 6.90 21.75
CA ASN A 737 -9.84 7.56 20.53
C ASN A 737 -9.13 7.09 19.24
N GLY A 738 -8.16 6.19 19.33
CA GLY A 738 -7.35 5.73 18.18
C GLY A 738 -6.28 6.74 17.74
N GLU A 739 -5.95 7.73 18.57
CA GLU A 739 -4.94 8.75 18.27
C GLU A 739 -3.53 8.25 18.62
N LYS A 740 -2.50 8.77 17.92
CA LYS A 740 -1.10 8.51 18.25
C LYS A 740 -0.63 9.37 19.43
N ALA A 741 0.25 8.83 20.25
CA ALA A 741 0.91 9.54 21.33
C ALA A 741 2.34 9.04 21.54
N CYS A 742 3.17 9.87 22.15
CA CYS A 742 4.54 9.54 22.57
C CYS A 742 4.72 9.90 24.05
N ILE A 743 5.67 9.25 24.72
CA ILE A 743 6.11 9.66 26.06
C ILE A 743 7.43 10.42 25.94
N GLY A 744 7.39 11.72 26.26
CA GLY A 744 8.51 12.63 26.04
C GLY A 744 8.10 14.09 26.27
N GLU A 745 9.01 15.01 26.56
CA GLU A 745 10.45 14.79 26.73
C GLU A 745 10.74 14.19 28.11
N ILE A 746 11.40 13.03 28.16
CA ILE A 746 11.86 12.41 29.41
C ILE A 746 13.36 12.19 29.34
N GLY A 747 14.06 11.99 30.45
CA GLY A 747 15.48 11.62 30.37
C GLY A 747 16.30 12.08 31.56
N LEU A 748 17.60 12.26 31.31
CA LEU A 748 18.58 12.58 32.34
C LEU A 748 19.51 13.69 31.87
N ASP A 749 19.76 14.67 32.74
CA ASP A 749 20.70 15.75 32.50
C ASP A 749 21.68 15.92 33.68
N LYS A 750 22.97 15.61 33.45
CA LYS A 750 24.01 15.76 34.48
C LYS A 750 24.52 17.20 34.62
N LEU A 751 24.36 18.01 33.58
CA LEU A 751 24.95 19.34 33.49
C LEU A 751 24.01 20.42 33.98
N PHE A 752 22.69 20.20 33.87
CA PHE A 752 21.68 21.18 34.26
C PHE A 752 21.86 21.65 35.69
N ARG A 753 21.73 22.97 35.86
CA ARG A 753 21.84 23.69 37.12
C ARG A 753 20.58 24.53 37.27
N ILE A 754 20.06 24.61 38.49
CA ILE A 754 18.85 25.39 38.75
C ILE A 754 19.14 26.87 38.52
N PRO A 755 18.36 27.61 37.73
CA PRO A 755 18.51 29.05 37.57
C PRO A 755 18.28 29.80 38.89
N THR A 756 18.80 31.03 39.02
CA THR A 756 18.54 31.90 40.17
C THR A 756 17.06 32.26 40.34
N THR A 757 16.26 32.08 39.30
CA THR A 757 14.80 32.22 39.30
C THR A 757 14.06 30.97 39.79
N GLY A 758 14.78 29.88 40.13
CA GLY A 758 14.21 28.64 40.68
C GLY A 758 13.89 27.56 39.65
N TYR A 759 13.52 27.91 38.42
CA TYR A 759 13.34 26.96 37.32
C TYR A 759 13.44 27.67 35.97
N PHE A 760 13.66 26.91 34.90
CA PHE A 760 13.80 27.46 33.56
C PHE A 760 12.44 27.97 33.07
N GLY A 761 12.37 29.24 32.70
CA GLY A 761 11.25 29.83 31.99
C GLY A 761 10.39 30.86 32.72
N PHE A 762 10.64 31.17 33.99
CA PHE A 762 9.97 32.28 34.69
C PHE A 762 10.53 33.64 34.20
N SER A 763 9.80 34.35 33.34
CA SER A 763 10.21 35.67 32.80
C SER A 763 9.64 36.83 33.63
N ALA A 764 10.57 37.55 34.25
CA ALA A 764 10.44 38.97 34.63
C ALA A 764 11.81 39.66 34.69
N ASP A 765 12.92 38.91 34.83
CA ASP A 765 14.28 39.44 34.85
C ASP A 765 15.15 38.86 33.73
N GLU A 766 15.78 39.73 32.93
CA GLU A 766 16.71 39.38 31.85
C GLU A 766 18.07 38.82 32.35
N GLU A 767 18.27 38.64 33.67
CA GLU A 767 19.54 38.22 34.30
C GLU A 767 19.50 36.85 35.04
N ALA A 768 18.68 35.88 34.61
CA ALA A 768 18.69 34.55 35.23
C ALA A 768 20.05 33.84 35.07
N LYS A 769 20.84 33.72 36.16
CA LYS A 769 22.13 33.01 36.18
C LYS A 769 21.94 31.57 36.66
N LEU A 770 22.77 30.65 36.19
CA LEU A 770 22.77 29.27 36.72
C LEU A 770 23.40 29.22 38.11
N THR A 771 22.73 28.57 39.06
CA THR A 771 23.25 28.37 40.42
C THR A 771 24.24 27.18 40.49
N ASN A 772 24.70 26.86 41.71
CA ASN A 772 25.44 25.62 41.97
C ASN A 772 24.52 24.44 42.36
N TYR A 773 23.20 24.66 42.49
CA TYR A 773 22.25 23.61 42.83
C TYR A 773 21.93 22.78 41.59
N LYS A 774 21.86 21.46 41.79
CA LYS A 774 21.50 20.48 40.76
C LYS A 774 20.54 19.47 41.35
N THR A 775 19.54 19.06 40.58
CA THR A 775 18.70 17.91 40.93
C THR A 775 19.59 16.67 41.02
N ASN A 776 19.52 15.97 42.14
CA ASN A 776 20.28 14.75 42.31
C ASN A 776 19.88 13.70 41.28
N MET A 777 20.89 12.97 40.79
CA MET A 777 20.73 11.96 39.76
C MET A 777 19.80 10.81 40.18
N ASP A 778 19.76 10.43 41.45
CA ASP A 778 18.87 9.37 41.93
C ASP A 778 17.40 9.79 41.82
N HIS A 779 17.10 11.08 42.07
CA HIS A 779 15.76 11.66 41.92
C HIS A 779 15.35 11.71 40.44
N GLN A 780 16.23 12.19 39.55
CA GLN A 780 15.98 12.17 38.10
C GLN A 780 15.74 10.74 37.58
N LYS A 781 16.57 9.78 38.00
CA LYS A 781 16.45 8.37 37.60
C LYS A 781 15.11 7.77 38.02
N PHE A 782 14.64 8.03 39.23
CA PHE A 782 13.37 7.50 39.69
C PHE A 782 12.23 7.93 38.77
N ILE A 783 12.13 9.24 38.52
CA ILE A 783 11.11 9.81 37.63
C ILE A 783 11.24 9.26 36.20
N PHE A 784 12.46 9.16 35.67
CA PHE A 784 12.70 8.60 34.35
C PHE A 784 12.26 7.13 34.25
N ILE A 785 12.58 6.30 35.25
CA ILE A 785 12.21 4.87 35.29
C ILE A 785 10.69 4.70 35.28
N GLU A 786 9.96 5.47 36.08
CA GLU A 786 8.50 5.35 36.12
C GLU A 786 7.87 5.72 34.78
N GLN A 787 8.38 6.76 34.10
CA GLN A 787 7.94 7.13 32.76
C GLN A 787 8.25 6.06 31.70
N VAL A 788 9.43 5.42 31.76
CA VAL A 788 9.78 4.29 30.88
C VAL A 788 8.86 3.10 31.10
N LYS A 789 8.51 2.78 32.35
CA LYS A 789 7.56 1.69 32.66
C LYS A 789 6.17 1.98 32.12
N LEU A 790 5.71 3.23 32.20
CA LEU A 790 4.42 3.62 31.63
C LEU A 790 4.41 3.43 30.12
N ALA A 791 5.45 3.90 29.42
CA ALA A 791 5.60 3.70 27.98
C ALA A 791 5.58 2.21 27.62
N ALA A 792 6.32 1.39 28.38
CA ALA A 792 6.33 -0.05 28.17
C ALA A 792 4.94 -0.69 28.37
N SER A 793 4.20 -0.25 29.39
CA SER A 793 2.86 -0.79 29.67
C SER A 793 1.80 -0.41 28.63
N LEU A 794 2.03 0.68 27.88
CA LEU A 794 1.12 1.19 26.86
C LEU A 794 1.65 0.95 25.43
N GLU A 795 2.79 0.28 25.29
CA GLU A 795 3.51 0.06 24.03
C GLU A 795 3.78 1.35 23.23
N LEU A 796 4.03 2.47 23.92
CA LEU A 796 4.20 3.78 23.28
C LEU A 796 5.67 4.12 22.99
N PRO A 797 5.96 4.79 21.86
CA PRO A 797 7.29 5.30 21.61
C PRO A 797 7.73 6.31 22.67
N ILE A 798 9.03 6.39 22.91
CA ILE A 798 9.63 7.29 23.91
C ILE A 798 10.59 8.26 23.22
N SER A 799 10.52 9.54 23.60
CA SER A 799 11.54 10.54 23.28
C SER A 799 12.39 10.88 24.50
N VAL A 800 13.71 10.72 24.38
CA VAL A 800 14.66 10.73 25.50
C VAL A 800 15.76 11.79 25.39
N HIS A 801 15.74 12.75 26.32
CA HIS A 801 16.78 13.76 26.54
C HIS A 801 18.06 13.15 27.09
N ASN A 802 19.18 13.39 26.41
CA ASN A 802 20.45 12.77 26.78
C ASN A 802 21.64 13.74 26.80
N VAL A 803 21.78 14.45 27.92
CA VAL A 803 22.90 15.38 28.14
C VAL A 803 23.91 14.85 29.17
N LYS A 804 25.09 14.43 28.67
CA LYS A 804 26.19 13.78 29.45
C LYS A 804 25.75 12.58 30.31
N ALA A 805 24.61 11.97 30.02
CA ALA A 805 24.03 10.88 30.80
C ALA A 805 24.04 9.51 30.08
N GLY A 806 24.52 9.44 28.83
CA GLY A 806 24.37 8.27 27.96
C GLY A 806 24.66 6.89 28.58
N GLY A 807 25.75 6.73 29.33
CA GLY A 807 26.03 5.44 29.98
C GLY A 807 25.03 5.08 31.08
N VAL A 808 24.57 6.06 31.85
CA VAL A 808 23.53 5.83 32.89
C VAL A 808 22.19 5.53 32.23
N LEU A 809 21.88 6.26 31.17
CA LEU A 809 20.67 6.08 30.38
C LEU A 809 20.60 4.67 29.76
N PHE A 810 21.72 4.22 29.19
CA PHE A 810 21.85 2.88 28.62
C PHE A 810 21.57 1.79 29.65
N GLU A 811 22.17 1.88 30.85
CA GLU A 811 21.96 0.90 31.92
C GLU A 811 20.49 0.87 32.40
N VAL A 812 19.85 2.04 32.52
CA VAL A 812 18.43 2.10 32.90
C VAL A 812 17.55 1.47 31.83
N LEU A 813 17.69 1.88 30.56
CA LEU A 813 16.87 1.34 29.46
C LEU A 813 17.09 -0.17 29.31
N LYS A 814 18.34 -0.63 29.34
CA LYS A 814 18.67 -2.06 29.25
C LYS A 814 18.03 -2.84 30.39
N LYS A 815 18.09 -2.34 31.63
CA LYS A 815 17.53 -3.01 32.80
C LYS A 815 16.01 -3.02 32.76
N GLU A 816 15.38 -1.86 32.63
CA GLU A 816 13.93 -1.74 32.76
C GLU A 816 13.20 -2.36 31.56
N LEU A 817 13.72 -2.23 30.34
CA LEU A 817 13.10 -2.86 29.16
C LEU A 817 13.33 -4.37 29.08
N SER A 818 14.38 -4.91 29.73
CA SER A 818 14.55 -6.36 29.84
C SER A 818 13.45 -7.06 30.65
N LEU A 819 12.69 -6.30 31.45
CA LEU A 819 11.52 -6.81 32.17
C LEU A 819 10.32 -7.05 31.25
N PHE A 820 10.37 -6.57 30.00
CA PHE A 820 9.33 -6.66 28.99
C PHE A 820 9.86 -7.34 27.70
N PRO A 821 10.27 -8.62 27.75
CA PRO A 821 10.99 -9.28 26.66
C PRO A 821 10.16 -9.43 25.37
N ASP A 822 8.83 -9.37 25.48
CA ASP A 822 7.91 -9.54 24.36
C ASP A 822 7.39 -8.25 23.73
N LEU A 823 7.73 -7.11 24.31
CA LEU A 823 7.20 -5.82 23.94
C LEU A 823 7.99 -5.18 22.81
N LYS A 824 7.29 -4.67 21.78
CA LYS A 824 7.89 -3.82 20.75
C LYS A 824 7.89 -2.37 21.22
N LEU A 825 9.06 -1.74 21.28
CA LEU A 825 9.19 -0.36 21.78
C LEU A 825 10.22 0.44 20.98
N ASN A 826 9.88 1.65 20.57
CA ASN A 826 10.81 2.53 19.87
C ASN A 826 11.27 3.66 20.81
N VAL A 827 12.57 3.94 20.84
CA VAL A 827 13.17 4.96 21.69
C VAL A 827 13.99 5.92 20.84
N CYS A 828 13.60 7.19 20.78
CA CYS A 828 14.37 8.25 20.13
C CYS A 828 15.30 8.92 21.14
N LEU A 829 16.60 8.93 20.86
CA LEU A 829 17.58 9.74 21.57
C LEU A 829 17.67 11.10 20.87
N HIS A 830 17.29 12.16 21.57
CA HIS A 830 17.40 13.53 21.07
C HIS A 830 18.44 14.33 21.86
N SER A 831 18.91 15.44 21.29
CA SER A 831 19.93 16.28 21.92
C SER A 831 21.16 15.46 22.40
N TYR A 832 21.55 14.44 21.62
CA TYR A 832 22.55 13.46 22.04
C TYR A 832 23.95 14.06 22.19
N THR A 833 24.47 14.08 23.43
CA THR A 833 25.85 14.55 23.73
C THR A 833 26.75 13.47 24.35
N GLY A 834 26.34 12.21 24.24
CA GLY A 834 27.10 11.05 24.68
C GLY A 834 28.34 10.78 23.82
N SER A 835 29.19 9.83 24.23
CA SER A 835 30.32 9.41 23.40
C SER A 835 29.87 8.51 22.26
N LEU A 836 30.60 8.54 21.14
CA LEU A 836 30.33 7.66 20.00
C LEU A 836 30.30 6.17 20.38
N ASP A 837 31.16 5.76 21.31
CA ASP A 837 31.19 4.38 21.82
C ASP A 837 29.90 4.02 22.56
N THR A 838 29.35 4.97 23.33
CA THR A 838 28.07 4.75 24.00
C THR A 838 26.94 4.65 22.99
N LEU A 839 26.95 5.47 21.93
CA LEU A 839 25.97 5.41 20.85
C LEU A 839 26.02 4.06 20.11
N LYS A 840 27.22 3.61 19.72
CA LYS A 840 27.43 2.30 19.11
C LYS A 840 26.96 1.17 20.02
N LEU A 841 27.12 1.32 21.35
CA LEU A 841 26.64 0.35 22.32
C LEU A 841 25.10 0.27 22.34
N PHE A 842 24.39 1.40 22.23
CA PHE A 842 22.93 1.40 22.06
C PHE A 842 22.52 0.58 20.83
N PHE A 843 23.01 0.92 19.63
CA PHE A 843 22.62 0.24 18.39
C PHE A 843 23.02 -1.23 18.35
N SER A 844 24.21 -1.57 18.85
CA SER A 844 24.66 -2.97 18.89
C SER A 844 23.89 -3.83 19.90
N THR A 845 23.34 -3.23 20.96
CA THR A 845 22.56 -3.94 21.97
C THR A 845 21.10 -4.08 21.55
N PHE A 846 20.49 -3.00 21.04
CA PHE A 846 19.05 -2.94 20.80
C PHE A 846 18.68 -3.22 19.33
N ASN A 847 19.41 -2.69 18.33
CA ASN A 847 19.00 -2.78 16.92
C ASN A 847 19.67 -3.95 16.14
N LYS A 848 20.76 -4.55 16.64
CA LYS A 848 21.57 -5.52 15.86
C LYS A 848 21.04 -6.96 15.88
N ASN A 849 20.27 -7.35 16.90
CA ASN A 849 19.66 -8.67 16.97
C ASN A 849 18.22 -8.59 16.46
N LYS A 850 17.88 -9.32 15.38
CA LYS A 850 16.50 -9.48 14.87
C LYS A 850 15.49 -10.07 15.89
N GLN A 851 15.96 -10.40 17.10
CA GLN A 851 15.16 -10.85 18.24
C GLN A 851 14.87 -9.72 19.26
N SER A 852 15.63 -8.62 19.26
CA SER A 852 15.37 -7.47 20.11
C SER A 852 14.17 -6.72 19.54
N LYS A 853 13.10 -6.62 20.32
CA LYS A 853 11.87 -5.91 19.96
C LYS A 853 11.97 -4.39 20.29
N VAL A 854 13.11 -3.92 20.80
CA VAL A 854 13.35 -2.50 21.09
C VAL A 854 14.24 -1.88 20.01
N ASN A 855 13.79 -0.78 19.40
CA ASN A 855 14.57 -0.04 18.40
C ASN A 855 15.02 1.32 18.95
N ILE A 856 16.31 1.64 18.80
CA ILE A 856 16.84 2.97 19.10
C ILE A 856 16.86 3.80 17.81
N TYR A 857 16.38 5.03 17.90
CA TYR A 857 16.45 6.10 16.92
C TYR A 857 17.31 7.25 17.46
N CYS A 858 17.83 8.09 16.58
CA CYS A 858 18.53 9.32 16.95
C CYS A 858 17.96 10.49 16.14
N SER A 859 17.42 11.52 16.80
CA SER A 859 17.14 12.80 16.15
C SER A 859 18.38 13.68 16.17
N LEU A 860 18.65 14.36 15.06
CA LEU A 860 19.85 15.16 14.86
C LEU A 860 19.52 16.60 14.48
N SER A 861 20.33 17.53 14.99
CA SER A 861 20.22 18.96 14.72
C SER A 861 21.60 19.58 14.48
N GLN A 862 21.63 20.61 13.63
CA GLN A 862 22.85 21.37 13.37
C GLN A 862 23.27 22.22 14.58
N VAL A 863 22.34 22.59 15.47
CA VAL A 863 22.62 23.44 16.64
C VAL A 863 23.37 22.66 17.72
N ILE A 864 22.91 21.44 18.04
CA ILE A 864 23.54 20.61 19.06
C ILE A 864 24.67 19.74 18.48
N ASN A 865 24.57 19.29 17.22
CA ASN A 865 25.50 18.31 16.65
C ASN A 865 26.46 18.86 15.58
N GLY A 866 26.22 20.04 14.98
CA GLY A 866 26.82 20.48 13.70
C GLY A 866 28.33 20.78 13.64
N GLY A 867 29.08 20.69 14.75
CA GLY A 867 30.47 21.18 14.80
C GLY A 867 31.59 20.18 14.46
N LYS A 868 31.30 18.88 14.27
CA LYS A 868 32.18 17.69 14.07
C LYS A 868 31.58 16.39 14.64
N PRO A 869 30.74 16.41 15.70
CA PRO A 869 30.07 15.21 16.18
C PRO A 869 29.03 14.64 15.21
N ILE A 870 28.31 15.47 14.45
CA ILE A 870 27.21 14.99 13.59
C ILE A 870 27.68 14.01 12.51
N GLU A 871 28.83 14.25 11.87
CA GLU A 871 29.37 13.34 10.86
C GLU A 871 29.71 11.97 11.44
N ASP A 872 30.36 11.96 12.62
CA ASP A 872 30.72 10.73 13.31
C ASP A 872 29.47 9.99 13.82
N ILE A 873 28.46 10.74 14.29
CA ILE A 873 27.16 10.21 14.72
C ILE A 873 26.42 9.57 13.54
N ILE A 874 26.29 10.27 12.40
CA ILE A 874 25.65 9.73 11.19
C ILE A 874 26.34 8.44 10.75
N LYS A 875 27.67 8.37 10.75
CA LYS A 875 28.41 7.15 10.40
C LYS A 875 28.22 5.99 11.40
N ALA A 876 27.75 6.27 12.61
CA ALA A 876 27.52 5.27 13.66
C ALA A 876 26.07 4.86 13.83
N VAL A 877 25.13 5.57 13.20
CA VAL A 877 23.69 5.31 13.24
C VAL A 877 23.24 4.80 11.87
N PRO A 878 22.57 3.65 11.76
CA PRO A 878 22.03 3.23 10.46
C PRO A 878 20.97 4.23 9.98
N GLU A 879 20.94 4.51 8.68
CA GLU A 879 20.12 5.54 8.05
C GLU A 879 18.62 5.45 8.39
N ASP A 880 18.11 4.22 8.51
CA ASP A 880 16.74 3.88 8.90
C ASP A 880 16.31 4.37 10.29
N PHE A 881 17.28 4.75 11.13
CA PHE A 881 17.05 5.14 12.51
C PHE A 881 17.42 6.60 12.78
N ILE A 882 17.58 7.41 11.72
CA ILE A 882 17.88 8.83 11.81
C ILE A 882 16.59 9.65 11.66
N LEU A 883 16.37 10.58 12.59
CA LEU A 883 15.30 11.59 12.56
C LEU A 883 15.92 12.99 12.56
N THR A 884 15.11 14.01 12.34
CA THR A 884 15.51 15.43 12.36
C THR A 884 14.85 16.17 13.51
N GLU A 885 15.54 17.17 14.05
CA GLU A 885 15.00 18.10 15.04
C GLU A 885 15.46 19.52 14.80
N THR A 886 14.67 20.53 15.18
CA THR A 886 15.12 21.93 15.08
C THR A 886 15.95 22.40 16.28
N ASP A 887 15.79 21.78 17.45
CA ASP A 887 16.35 22.22 18.74
C ASP A 887 16.06 23.70 19.09
N ILE A 888 14.99 24.26 18.54
CA ILE A 888 14.59 25.64 18.78
C ILE A 888 13.12 25.63 19.17
N SER A 889 12.83 26.27 20.28
CA SER A 889 11.46 26.49 20.72
C SER A 889 10.67 27.41 19.79
N MET A 890 9.39 27.09 19.55
CA MET A 890 8.51 27.92 18.76
C MET A 890 8.18 29.24 19.48
N PRO A 891 8.19 30.40 18.80
CA PRO A 891 7.91 31.67 19.47
C PRO A 891 6.40 31.86 19.73
N ILE A 892 6.04 32.12 21.00
CA ILE A 892 4.67 32.47 21.40
C ILE A 892 4.26 33.85 20.84
N LYS A 893 5.20 34.81 20.75
CA LYS A 893 4.97 36.16 20.19
C LYS A 893 5.19 36.18 18.66
N SER A 894 4.67 37.19 17.95
CA SER A 894 4.78 37.34 16.49
C SER A 894 6.21 37.70 16.06
N ASP A 895 7.12 36.74 16.16
CA ASP A 895 8.44 36.87 15.55
C ASP A 895 8.42 36.16 14.18
N HIS A 896 8.18 36.93 13.12
CA HIS A 896 8.13 36.44 11.73
C HIS A 896 9.46 35.85 11.21
N ARG A 897 10.48 35.75 12.06
CA ARG A 897 11.81 35.21 11.72
C ARG A 897 11.93 33.69 11.93
N PHE A 898 11.06 33.05 12.72
CA PHE A 898 11.09 31.60 12.90
C PHE A 898 10.35 30.88 11.78
N LYS A 899 11.05 30.01 11.06
CA LYS A 899 10.49 29.18 9.98
C LYS A 899 11.09 27.77 10.10
N PRO A 900 10.36 26.77 10.61
CA PRO A 900 10.92 25.44 10.87
C PRO A 900 11.30 24.71 9.58
N LEU A 901 10.54 24.93 8.51
CA LEU A 901 10.79 24.31 7.20
C LEU A 901 12.21 24.59 6.65
N PRO A 902 12.67 25.85 6.48
CA PRO A 902 14.05 26.11 6.06
C PRO A 902 15.12 25.47 6.94
N LEU A 903 14.86 25.36 8.25
CA LEU A 903 15.80 24.77 9.19
C LEU A 903 15.85 23.24 9.03
N ILE A 904 14.71 22.57 8.97
CA ILE A 904 14.65 21.13 8.72
C ILE A 904 15.22 20.79 7.33
N GLN A 905 14.97 21.63 6.31
CA GLN A 905 15.56 21.50 4.99
C GLN A 905 17.09 21.59 5.03
N GLN A 906 17.64 22.55 5.79
CA GLN A 906 19.08 22.68 5.97
C GLN A 906 19.67 21.44 6.66
N ILE A 907 19.03 20.97 7.73
CA ILE A 907 19.49 19.80 8.49
C ILE A 907 19.43 18.54 7.62
N THR A 908 18.30 18.33 6.95
CA THR A 908 18.08 17.24 5.98
C THR A 908 19.12 17.27 4.87
N GLY A 909 19.37 18.45 4.28
CA GLY A 909 20.39 18.64 3.26
C GLY A 909 21.77 18.21 3.77
N SER A 910 22.17 18.69 4.95
CA SER A 910 23.47 18.33 5.54
C SER A 910 23.57 16.85 5.92
N ILE A 911 22.52 16.22 6.44
CA ILE A 911 22.51 14.78 6.74
C ILE A 911 22.65 13.98 5.44
N ASN A 912 21.88 14.33 4.40
CA ASN A 912 21.93 13.66 3.10
C ASN A 912 23.28 13.85 2.39
N GLU A 913 23.88 15.04 2.47
CA GLU A 913 25.24 15.31 1.96
C GLU A 913 26.30 14.42 2.64
N ILE A 914 26.16 14.18 3.95
CA ILE A 914 27.09 13.34 4.71
C ILE A 914 26.83 11.84 4.47
N ASN A 915 25.58 11.41 4.35
CA ASN A 915 25.20 10.01 4.14
C ASN A 915 25.49 9.54 2.70
N GLY A 916 25.44 10.45 1.72
CA GLY A 916 25.65 10.14 0.31
C GLY A 916 24.38 9.68 -0.44
N SER A 917 23.30 9.39 0.29
CA SER A 917 21.95 9.09 -0.22
C SER A 917 20.88 9.86 0.57
N PRO A 918 19.75 10.24 -0.06
CA PRO A 918 18.63 10.85 0.66
C PRO A 918 18.00 9.90 1.68
N ILE A 919 17.84 10.34 2.93
CA ILE A 919 17.12 9.60 3.97
C ILE A 919 15.61 9.86 3.86
N ASP A 920 14.80 8.81 3.93
CA ASP A 920 13.34 8.90 4.02
C ASP A 920 12.91 9.17 5.48
N PHE A 921 13.00 10.45 5.87
CA PHE A 921 12.67 10.88 7.24
C PHE A 921 11.22 10.61 7.62
N GLU A 922 10.28 10.66 6.66
CA GLU A 922 8.88 10.36 6.94
C GLU A 922 8.66 8.88 7.24
N SER A 923 9.27 7.99 6.46
CA SER A 923 9.25 6.55 6.75
C SER A 923 9.90 6.24 8.09
N ASN A 924 11.06 6.83 8.38
CA ASN A 924 11.73 6.69 9.69
C ASN A 924 10.83 7.14 10.84
N PHE A 925 10.17 8.30 10.69
CA PHE A 925 9.28 8.84 11.72
C PHE A 925 8.03 7.97 11.92
N ASN A 926 7.43 7.48 10.84
CA ASN A 926 6.30 6.56 10.93
C ASN A 926 6.70 5.22 11.56
N ARG A 927 7.91 4.71 11.28
CA ARG A 927 8.47 3.52 11.95
C ARG A 927 8.79 3.77 13.42
N PHE A 928 9.19 4.97 13.78
CA PHE A 928 9.39 5.36 15.18
C PHE A 928 8.05 5.36 15.94
N LEU A 929 6.97 5.83 15.32
CA LEU A 929 5.66 5.93 15.97
C LEU A 929 4.90 4.60 16.09
N ASN A 930 5.27 3.56 15.33
CA ASN A 930 4.57 2.27 15.20
C ASN A 930 5.44 1.08 15.63
#